data_AF-A0A8C5FT05-F1
#
_entry.id   AF-A0A8C5FT05-F1
#
_cell.length_a   1.000
_cell.length_b   1.000
_cell.length_c   1.000
_cell.angle_alpha   90.00
_cell.angle_beta   90.00
_cell.angle_gamma   90.00
#
_symmetry.space_group_name_H-M   'P 1'
#
loop_
_entity.id
_entity.type
_entity.pdbx_description
1 polymer ?
#
loop_
_entity_poly.entity_id
_entity_poly.type
_entity_poly.pdbx_seq_one_letter_code
_entity_poly.pdbx_strand_id
1 'polypeptide(L)'
;MAEGGGPEPVDSVEPVAAQLPSTESQKQTVGSLIKTNLRKGDEWFLIDSRWFKQWKKYVGFDSWDMYNVGEQSLYPGPIDNSGLFSDQETQVLKEHLIDELDYVLVPTKAWTKLVGWYGSLDGQRPIVRKVVEHGMFVKHCKVEVYLLELNLCENENMENVVTRHFSKADTIDTIEKAMRSLFEIPSQKETRLWNKYMSNTYEQLNKPDSTVQDAGLFQGQVLVIERKNEDGTWPRQTAQVMLLLTTVGIQHGLPAHCIIILLFDCCVWPLKLWDELLWDRLGGYNSYSSSYNYRDSQSQPGLCGLSNLGNTCFMNSALQCLSNASALTDYFLNDQYEVELNRENPLGMRGEIAEAYAELVKQMWLSRSNYVAPRTFKTQVGRFAPQFSGYQQQDSQELLAFLLDGLHEDLNRVKKKPYLAVKDAEGRPDEIVAKEAWTNHRLRNDSIIVDIFHGLFKSTLVCPECSKVSVTFDPFCYLTLPLPMKKDRTMELFLVRSDPLFRPMQYRVVVPKLGCVSDLFSALSKLCGIAPENMVMADVYNHRFHKMYRQDDGLNQIMDKDDIYVYEVQEEDSEQMNLPVYFRERHSKQAGGSGGTMLFGQPLLLTVPRHNLLAEALYLRILERIGCSRAEGPTPTGSHSDKEGGANPLSDGASCSSGAQSSAGGSSNSEASCSSGASSSAGGPSSGSKGVSAAPSRLFSFSMVNSYGTANISPLPCDGNVLKLNPHSTVAIDWDPDTRKRCYDDQEAEASEKHESVLQPQKKKTTVALRECIDLFTTMETLGEHDPWYCPTCKKHQQATKKFDLWSLPRLLVVHLKRFSYNRCWRDKLDTVVDFPIRDLDMSEFVCDPKAEPYVYDLIAVSNHYGGMGGGHYTAYGKNKVDGGWYYFDDSSVSSAKEDQIVTKAAYVLFYQRREGPAPAKPSATSGAASDGVDDHMDTN
;
A
#
# COMPACT_ATOMS: atom_id res chain seq x y z
N MET A 1 -70.53 -37.91 41.24
CA MET A 1 -70.40 -37.07 42.46
C MET A 1 -69.73 -35.79 42.04
N ALA A 2 -70.30 -34.66 42.46
CA ALA A 2 -69.80 -33.31 42.26
C ALA A 2 -68.38 -33.16 42.87
N GLU A 3 -67.57 -32.13 42.60
CA GLU A 3 -67.91 -30.71 42.51
C GLU A 3 -66.65 -29.90 42.13
N GLY A 4 -66.83 -28.80 41.38
CA GLY A 4 -66.27 -27.49 41.75
C GLY A 4 -64.94 -27.02 41.16
N GLY A 5 -65.02 -25.97 40.32
CA GLY A 5 -64.04 -24.87 40.33
C GLY A 5 -63.27 -24.63 39.03
N GLY A 6 -63.91 -23.98 38.05
CA GLY A 6 -63.19 -23.36 36.94
C GLY A 6 -62.62 -21.98 37.36
N PRO A 7 -61.41 -21.60 36.92
CA PRO A 7 -60.98 -20.21 36.84
C PRO A 7 -61.13 -19.65 35.42
N GLU A 8 -61.42 -18.35 35.38
CA GLU A 8 -61.59 -17.49 34.21
C GLU A 8 -60.39 -17.52 33.23
N PRO A 9 -60.62 -17.20 31.94
CA PRO A 9 -59.55 -17.14 30.95
C PRO A 9 -58.64 -15.95 31.26
N VAL A 10 -57.39 -16.26 31.63
CA VAL A 10 -56.30 -15.30 31.72
C VAL A 10 -56.04 -14.74 30.34
N ASP A 11 -56.15 -13.41 30.22
CA ASP A 11 -55.79 -12.64 29.03
C ASP A 11 -54.50 -13.16 28.41
N SER A 12 -54.59 -13.62 27.16
CA SER A 12 -53.46 -13.86 26.30
C SER A 12 -52.80 -12.52 26.01
N VAL A 13 -51.83 -12.16 26.83
CA VAL A 13 -50.91 -11.04 26.56
C VAL A 13 -50.15 -11.40 25.29
N GLU A 14 -50.54 -10.79 24.17
CA GLU A 14 -49.73 -10.73 22.96
C GLU A 14 -48.32 -10.25 23.33
N PRO A 15 -47.25 -10.87 22.81
CA PRO A 15 -45.92 -10.34 23.02
C PRO A 15 -45.85 -8.96 22.36
N VAL A 16 -45.76 -7.92 23.18
CA VAL A 16 -45.56 -6.53 22.77
C VAL A 16 -44.37 -6.51 21.81
N ALA A 17 -44.65 -6.30 20.52
CA ALA A 17 -43.61 -6.06 19.52
C ALA A 17 -42.78 -4.86 20.00
N ALA A 18 -41.51 -5.09 20.32
CA ALA A 18 -40.61 -4.02 20.72
C ALA A 18 -40.55 -3.01 19.58
N GLN A 19 -41.15 -1.84 19.77
CA GLN A 19 -41.11 -0.76 18.78
C GLN A 19 -39.65 -0.42 18.49
N LEU A 20 -39.25 -0.55 17.21
CA LEU A 20 -37.93 -0.15 16.74
C LEU A 20 -37.70 1.33 17.13
N PRO A 21 -36.63 1.67 17.85
CA PRO A 21 -36.33 3.07 18.17
C PRO A 21 -36.02 3.87 16.90
N SER A 22 -36.19 5.19 16.96
CA SER A 22 -35.92 6.08 15.82
C SER A 22 -34.49 5.91 15.30
N THR A 23 -34.30 6.08 13.98
CA THR A 23 -32.99 5.95 13.31
C THR A 23 -31.92 6.84 13.95
N GLU A 24 -32.28 8.05 14.34
CA GLU A 24 -31.38 8.98 15.06
C GLU A 24 -30.98 8.45 16.45
N SER A 25 -31.91 7.86 17.20
CA SER A 25 -31.63 7.25 18.50
C SER A 25 -30.72 6.03 18.36
N GLN A 26 -30.93 5.22 17.32
CA GLN A 26 -30.05 4.09 17.00
C GLN A 26 -28.63 4.54 16.66
N LYS A 27 -28.49 5.56 15.81
CA LYS A 27 -27.21 6.16 15.42
C LYS A 27 -26.44 6.67 16.64
N GLN A 28 -27.08 7.46 17.49
CA GLN A 28 -26.45 8.01 18.69
C GLN A 28 -26.05 6.90 19.69
N THR A 29 -26.95 5.95 19.92
CA THR A 29 -26.72 4.85 20.87
C THR A 29 -25.56 3.96 20.40
N VAL A 30 -25.62 3.43 19.18
CA VAL A 30 -24.56 2.55 18.66
C VAL A 30 -23.27 3.32 18.39
N GLY A 31 -23.35 4.55 17.88
CA GLY A 31 -22.18 5.41 17.65
C GLY A 31 -21.41 5.77 18.92
N SER A 32 -22.11 5.95 20.05
CA SER A 32 -21.44 6.13 21.35
C SER A 32 -20.79 4.84 21.87
N LEU A 33 -21.44 3.70 21.66
CA LEU A 33 -20.97 2.40 22.15
C LEU A 33 -19.76 1.88 21.37
N ILE A 34 -19.68 2.12 20.06
CA ILE A 34 -18.53 1.71 19.23
C ILE A 34 -17.25 2.47 19.61
N LYS A 35 -17.37 3.68 20.16
CA LYS A 35 -16.23 4.48 20.65
C LYS A 35 -15.72 4.04 22.04
N THR A 36 -16.24 2.94 22.59
CA THR A 36 -15.80 2.44 23.90
C THR A 36 -14.37 1.89 23.81
N ASN A 37 -13.49 2.33 24.71
CA ASN A 37 -12.12 1.83 24.79
C ASN A 37 -12.09 0.32 25.11
N LEU A 38 -11.21 -0.40 24.43
CA LEU A 38 -10.96 -1.83 24.64
C LEU A 38 -10.35 -2.09 26.02
N ARG A 39 -10.92 -3.02 26.80
CA ARG A 39 -10.34 -3.50 28.07
C ARG A 39 -10.10 -5.01 28.00
N LYS A 40 -9.01 -5.47 28.61
CA LYS A 40 -8.65 -6.89 28.67
C LYS A 40 -9.80 -7.72 29.25
N GLY A 41 -10.18 -8.78 28.55
CA GLY A 41 -11.26 -9.68 28.96
C GLY A 41 -12.65 -9.28 28.48
N ASP A 42 -12.83 -8.10 27.87
CA ASP A 42 -14.10 -7.71 27.26
C ASP A 42 -14.44 -8.62 26.07
N GLU A 43 -15.73 -8.83 25.85
CA GLU A 43 -16.26 -9.61 24.72
C GLU A 43 -16.78 -8.69 23.61
N TRP A 44 -16.30 -8.93 22.41
CA TRP A 44 -16.66 -8.20 21.20
C TRP A 44 -17.21 -9.16 20.16
N PHE A 45 -18.11 -8.66 19.32
CA PHE A 45 -18.86 -9.46 18.36
C PHE A 45 -18.47 -9.05 16.94
N LEU A 46 -18.30 -10.03 16.07
CA LEU A 46 -18.10 -9.80 14.64
C LEU A 46 -19.45 -9.72 13.95
N ILE A 47 -19.60 -8.71 13.12
CA ILE A 47 -20.74 -8.51 12.21
C ILE A 47 -20.21 -8.42 10.78
N ASP A 48 -20.87 -9.07 9.83
CA ASP A 48 -20.56 -8.91 8.40
C ASP A 48 -20.61 -7.43 7.97
N SER A 49 -19.56 -6.97 7.28
CA SER A 49 -19.42 -5.57 6.92
C SER A 49 -20.51 -5.10 5.95
N ARG A 50 -21.10 -5.99 5.15
CA ARG A 50 -22.16 -5.66 4.19
C ARG A 50 -23.43 -5.31 4.94
N TRP A 51 -23.82 -6.15 5.91
CA TRP A 51 -24.96 -5.88 6.78
C TRP A 51 -24.75 -4.58 7.56
N PHE A 52 -23.55 -4.39 8.13
CA PHE A 52 -23.26 -3.19 8.92
C PHE A 52 -23.23 -1.91 8.06
N LYS A 53 -22.69 -1.97 6.84
CA LYS A 53 -22.73 -0.85 5.87
C LYS A 53 -24.16 -0.53 5.44
N GLN A 54 -25.02 -1.53 5.29
CA GLN A 54 -26.44 -1.33 5.00
C GLN A 54 -27.17 -0.68 6.17
N TRP A 55 -26.90 -1.12 7.40
CA TRP A 55 -27.43 -0.46 8.60
C TRP A 55 -26.96 1.00 8.71
N LYS A 56 -25.67 1.30 8.44
CA LYS A 56 -25.13 2.66 8.45
C LYS A 56 -25.87 3.58 7.46
N LYS A 57 -26.20 3.08 6.27
CA LYS A 57 -27.00 3.81 5.27
C LYS A 57 -28.44 4.02 5.74
N TYR A 58 -29.05 3.00 6.35
CA TYR A 58 -30.41 3.08 6.87
C TYR A 58 -30.55 4.13 8.00
N VAL A 59 -29.56 4.24 8.90
CA VAL A 59 -29.60 5.19 10.02
C VAL A 59 -28.91 6.53 9.73
N GLY A 60 -28.31 6.70 8.56
CA GLY A 60 -27.54 7.91 8.20
C GLY A 60 -26.32 8.13 9.10
N PHE A 61 -25.57 7.06 9.37
CA PHE A 61 -24.46 7.08 10.32
C PHE A 61 -23.31 8.00 9.85
N ASP A 62 -22.95 7.94 8.57
CA ASP A 62 -21.90 8.74 7.95
C ASP A 62 -22.45 10.08 7.44
N SER A 63 -21.68 11.17 7.52
CA SER A 63 -22.16 12.56 7.28
C SER A 63 -22.65 12.85 5.86
N TRP A 64 -22.33 11.98 4.89
CA TRP A 64 -22.80 12.07 3.51
C TRP A 64 -24.07 11.24 3.22
N ASP A 65 -24.49 10.36 4.14
CA ASP A 65 -25.62 9.43 3.98
C ASP A 65 -26.93 9.99 4.60
N MET A 66 -27.19 11.29 4.43
CA MET A 66 -28.34 11.95 5.07
C MET A 66 -29.66 11.88 4.28
N TYR A 67 -29.63 11.43 3.02
CA TYR A 67 -30.76 11.60 2.09
C TYR A 67 -31.77 10.44 2.10
N ASN A 68 -31.37 9.22 2.52
CA ASN A 68 -32.22 8.02 2.47
C ASN A 68 -32.44 7.37 3.86
N VAL A 69 -32.32 8.16 4.93
CA VAL A 69 -32.43 7.67 6.31
C VAL A 69 -33.85 7.18 6.60
N GLY A 70 -33.98 5.93 7.05
CA GLY A 70 -35.27 5.34 7.41
C GLY A 70 -36.09 4.79 6.24
N GLU A 71 -35.56 4.73 5.01
CA GLU A 71 -36.26 4.09 3.89
C GLU A 71 -36.39 2.57 4.08
N GLN A 72 -37.59 2.03 3.80
CA GLN A 72 -37.87 0.59 3.88
C GLN A 72 -36.99 -0.24 2.92
N SER A 73 -36.57 0.34 1.79
CA SER A 73 -35.68 -0.25 0.79
C SER A 73 -34.27 -0.55 1.34
N LEU A 74 -33.84 0.21 2.35
CA LEU A 74 -32.54 0.14 2.98
C LEU A 74 -32.57 -0.59 4.32
N TYR A 75 -33.76 -1.05 4.75
CA TYR A 75 -33.92 -1.81 5.98
C TYR A 75 -32.95 -3.01 5.98
N PRO A 76 -32.03 -3.10 6.96
CA PRO A 76 -30.93 -4.07 6.92
C PRO A 76 -31.38 -5.52 7.16
N GLY A 77 -32.60 -5.75 7.65
CA GLY A 77 -33.07 -7.09 8.00
C GLY A 77 -32.31 -7.70 9.19
N PRO A 78 -32.52 -8.99 9.50
CA PRO A 78 -31.76 -9.67 10.56
C PRO A 78 -30.27 -9.72 10.24
N ILE A 79 -29.44 -9.69 11.29
CA ILE A 79 -27.98 -9.76 11.14
C ILE A 79 -27.62 -11.06 10.42
N ASP A 80 -27.00 -10.93 9.25
CA ASP A 80 -26.52 -12.04 8.44
C ASP A 80 -24.99 -12.07 8.39
N ASN A 81 -24.40 -13.05 9.04
CA ASN A 81 -22.97 -13.32 9.06
C ASN A 81 -22.53 -14.41 8.05
N SER A 82 -23.41 -14.82 7.14
CA SER A 82 -23.15 -15.90 6.18
C SER A 82 -21.90 -15.66 5.34
N GLY A 83 -21.58 -14.39 5.03
CA GLY A 83 -20.40 -13.99 4.27
C GLY A 83 -19.06 -14.29 4.95
N LEU A 84 -19.06 -14.43 6.28
CA LEU A 84 -17.87 -14.64 7.10
C LEU A 84 -17.49 -16.12 7.25
N PHE A 85 -18.41 -17.05 6.97
CA PHE A 85 -18.19 -18.48 7.18
C PHE A 85 -17.63 -19.18 5.94
N SER A 86 -16.61 -20.03 6.12
CA SER A 86 -16.10 -20.93 5.08
C SER A 86 -17.07 -22.10 4.82
N ASP A 87 -17.80 -22.50 5.86
CA ASP A 87 -18.83 -23.53 5.83
C ASP A 87 -20.04 -23.09 6.66
N GLN A 88 -21.23 -23.13 6.05
CA GLN A 88 -22.49 -22.67 6.65
C GLN A 88 -23.01 -23.63 7.73
N GLU A 89 -22.69 -24.92 7.64
CA GLU A 89 -23.18 -25.92 8.61
C GLU A 89 -22.37 -25.89 9.91
N THR A 90 -21.04 -25.79 9.78
CA THR A 90 -20.13 -25.74 10.93
C THR A 90 -19.87 -24.34 11.47
N GLN A 91 -20.22 -23.29 10.71
CA GLN A 91 -20.02 -21.86 11.05
C GLN A 91 -18.55 -21.53 11.36
N VAL A 92 -17.63 -22.21 10.69
CA VAL A 92 -16.19 -21.93 10.75
C VAL A 92 -15.92 -20.64 10.00
N LEU A 93 -15.18 -19.72 10.60
CA LEU A 93 -14.79 -18.46 9.94
C LEU A 93 -13.80 -18.72 8.80
N LYS A 94 -13.95 -17.98 7.71
CA LYS A 94 -12.90 -17.90 6.67
C LYS A 94 -11.61 -17.38 7.26
N GLU A 95 -10.49 -17.86 6.73
CA GLU A 95 -9.17 -17.34 7.06
C GLU A 95 -8.94 -15.97 6.42
N HIS A 96 -8.06 -15.17 7.03
CA HIS A 96 -7.61 -13.87 6.50
C HIS A 96 -8.70 -12.81 6.28
N LEU A 97 -9.79 -12.83 7.04
CA LEU A 97 -10.78 -11.76 7.00
C LEU A 97 -10.15 -10.44 7.50
N ILE A 98 -10.52 -9.34 6.85
CA ILE A 98 -9.97 -8.00 7.11
C ILE A 98 -11.02 -7.14 7.83
N ASP A 99 -10.61 -6.48 8.91
CA ASP A 99 -11.45 -5.53 9.66
C ASP A 99 -11.88 -4.35 8.77
N GLU A 100 -13.12 -3.87 8.94
CA GLU A 100 -13.84 -2.87 8.14
C GLU A 100 -14.12 -3.23 6.66
N LEU A 101 -13.37 -4.17 6.10
CA LEU A 101 -13.59 -4.67 4.75
C LEU A 101 -14.58 -5.84 4.73
N ASP A 102 -14.32 -6.88 5.53
CA ASP A 102 -15.11 -8.11 5.56
C ASP A 102 -16.02 -8.18 6.78
N TYR A 103 -15.53 -7.79 7.96
CA TYR A 103 -16.32 -7.73 9.21
C TYR A 103 -16.10 -6.41 9.96
N VAL A 104 -16.97 -6.13 10.93
CA VAL A 104 -16.87 -5.00 11.85
C VAL A 104 -16.98 -5.53 13.28
N LEU A 105 -16.15 -4.99 14.18
CA LEU A 105 -16.15 -5.32 15.60
C LEU A 105 -17.09 -4.41 16.38
N VAL A 106 -18.01 -4.99 17.14
CA VAL A 106 -18.91 -4.24 18.03
C VAL A 106 -18.83 -4.73 19.47
N PRO A 107 -18.88 -3.83 20.48
CA PRO A 107 -18.89 -4.25 21.88
C PRO A 107 -20.21 -4.95 22.26
N THR A 108 -20.20 -5.77 23.32
CA THR A 108 -21.37 -6.54 23.80
C THR A 108 -22.65 -5.72 23.87
N LYS A 109 -22.56 -4.50 24.42
CA LYS A 109 -23.72 -3.61 24.59
C LYS A 109 -24.32 -3.18 23.25
N ALA A 110 -23.50 -2.96 22.23
CA ALA A 110 -23.97 -2.62 20.89
C ALA A 110 -24.58 -3.84 20.20
N TRP A 111 -23.96 -5.02 20.33
CA TRP A 111 -24.50 -6.28 19.82
C TRP A 111 -25.90 -6.59 20.37
N THR A 112 -26.09 -6.53 21.70
CA THR A 112 -27.39 -6.80 22.33
C THR A 112 -28.48 -5.85 21.82
N LYS A 113 -28.14 -4.58 21.56
CA LYS A 113 -29.07 -3.60 21.00
C LYS A 113 -29.40 -3.90 19.53
N LEU A 114 -28.40 -4.19 18.70
CA LEU A 114 -28.60 -4.51 17.29
C LEU A 114 -29.44 -5.79 17.11
N VAL A 115 -29.14 -6.84 17.86
CA VAL A 115 -29.95 -8.09 17.87
C VAL A 115 -31.35 -7.83 18.41
N GLY A 116 -31.49 -7.02 19.46
CA GLY A 116 -32.81 -6.68 20.01
C GLY A 116 -33.68 -5.86 19.07
N TRP A 117 -33.09 -5.14 18.10
CA TRP A 117 -33.83 -4.35 17.11
C TRP A 117 -34.09 -5.12 15.83
N TYR A 118 -33.09 -5.82 15.30
CA TYR A 118 -33.14 -6.41 13.96
C TYR A 118 -33.22 -7.94 13.95
N GLY A 119 -32.91 -8.58 15.07
CA GLY A 119 -32.75 -10.05 15.15
C GLY A 119 -31.46 -10.55 14.53
N SER A 120 -31.23 -11.84 14.61
CA SER A 120 -30.16 -12.57 13.92
C SER A 120 -30.78 -13.60 12.99
N LEU A 121 -30.11 -13.93 11.89
CA LEU A 121 -30.61 -14.94 10.95
C LEU A 121 -30.78 -16.31 11.65
N ASP A 122 -31.91 -16.99 11.39
CA ASP A 122 -32.23 -18.26 12.02
C ASP A 122 -31.14 -19.32 11.77
N GLY A 123 -30.67 -19.94 12.84
CA GLY A 123 -29.60 -20.95 12.81
C GLY A 123 -28.18 -20.40 12.95
N GLN A 124 -27.94 -19.09 12.83
CA GLN A 124 -26.62 -18.49 13.03
C GLN A 124 -26.31 -18.23 14.51
N ARG A 125 -25.10 -18.62 14.95
CA ARG A 125 -24.60 -18.31 16.30
C ARG A 125 -23.82 -16.99 16.32
N PRO A 126 -23.91 -16.20 17.41
CA PRO A 126 -23.09 -15.00 17.57
C PRO A 126 -21.59 -15.30 17.52
N ILE A 127 -20.83 -14.52 16.74
CA ILE A 127 -19.38 -14.68 16.60
C ILE A 127 -18.67 -13.83 17.66
N VAL A 128 -18.45 -14.41 18.84
CA VAL A 128 -17.86 -13.72 20.00
C VAL A 128 -16.34 -13.87 20.02
N ARG A 129 -15.61 -12.80 20.30
CA ARG A 129 -14.15 -12.75 20.45
C ARG A 129 -13.75 -11.97 21.69
N LYS A 130 -12.61 -12.33 22.28
CA LYS A 130 -12.10 -11.72 23.51
C LYS A 130 -11.05 -10.67 23.21
N VAL A 131 -11.03 -9.62 24.03
CA VAL A 131 -9.97 -8.61 24.02
C VAL A 131 -8.77 -9.13 24.80
N VAL A 132 -7.64 -9.23 24.12
CA VAL A 132 -6.35 -9.63 24.68
C VAL A 132 -5.39 -8.43 24.70
N GLU A 133 -4.40 -8.48 25.58
CA GLU A 133 -3.29 -7.53 25.54
C GLU A 133 -2.30 -7.96 24.45
N HIS A 134 -1.94 -7.03 23.59
CA HIS A 134 -1.03 -7.25 22.47
C HIS A 134 0.14 -6.29 22.59
N GLY A 135 1.38 -6.79 22.45
CA GLY A 135 2.61 -6.01 22.44
C GLY A 135 3.57 -6.42 23.55
N MET A 136 4.87 -6.50 23.22
CA MET A 136 5.91 -7.02 24.14
C MET A 136 6.41 -5.96 25.15
N PHE A 137 6.36 -4.67 24.81
CA PHE A 137 6.89 -3.57 25.64
C PHE A 137 5.84 -2.51 25.99
N VAL A 138 4.90 -2.25 25.07
CA VAL A 138 3.70 -1.42 25.31
C VAL A 138 2.48 -2.28 24.99
N LYS A 139 1.81 -2.75 26.04
CA LYS A 139 0.60 -3.57 25.91
C LYS A 139 -0.57 -2.69 25.52
N HIS A 140 -1.14 -2.93 24.33
CA HIS A 140 -2.41 -2.34 23.91
C HIS A 140 -3.47 -3.43 23.80
N CYS A 141 -4.70 -3.11 24.18
CA CYS A 141 -5.80 -4.06 24.07
C CYS A 141 -6.26 -4.19 22.61
N LYS A 142 -6.40 -5.42 22.11
CA LYS A 142 -6.91 -5.74 20.77
C LYS A 142 -7.84 -6.95 20.83
N VAL A 143 -8.90 -6.96 20.02
CA VAL A 143 -9.77 -8.14 19.88
C VAL A 143 -9.01 -9.24 19.12
N GLU A 144 -8.89 -10.43 19.73
CA GLU A 144 -8.28 -11.59 19.09
C GLU A 144 -9.34 -12.32 18.25
N VAL A 145 -9.27 -12.17 16.92
CA VAL A 145 -10.25 -12.76 16.00
C VAL A 145 -9.90 -14.20 15.62
N TYR A 146 -8.61 -14.51 15.50
CA TYR A 146 -8.09 -15.84 15.16
C TYR A 146 -7.15 -16.32 16.25
N LEU A 147 -7.35 -17.56 16.68
CA LEU A 147 -6.41 -18.26 17.55
C LEU A 147 -5.21 -18.73 16.73
N LEU A 148 -4.05 -18.82 17.38
CA LEU A 148 -2.84 -19.31 16.77
C LEU A 148 -2.92 -20.83 16.63
N GLU A 149 -2.74 -21.33 15.41
CA GLU A 149 -2.61 -22.77 15.17
C GLU A 149 -1.17 -23.21 15.42
N LEU A 150 -0.99 -24.22 16.28
CA LEU A 150 0.29 -24.83 16.60
C LEU A 150 0.24 -26.33 16.34
N ASN A 151 1.34 -26.86 15.78
CA ASN A 151 1.51 -28.26 15.43
C ASN A 151 2.29 -28.96 16.53
N LEU A 152 1.64 -29.84 17.28
CA LEU A 152 2.19 -30.47 18.49
C LEU A 152 2.64 -31.90 18.15
N CYS A 153 3.84 -32.29 18.56
CA CYS A 153 4.32 -33.67 18.39
C CYS A 153 5.21 -34.11 19.55
N GLU A 154 5.40 -35.43 19.69
CA GLU A 154 6.34 -36.00 20.64
C GLU A 154 7.73 -36.19 20.02
N ASN A 155 8.77 -36.07 20.83
CA ASN A 155 10.14 -36.32 20.35
C ASN A 155 10.35 -37.78 19.89
N GLU A 156 9.63 -38.75 20.49
CA GLU A 156 9.70 -40.18 20.11
C GLU A 156 8.97 -40.46 18.80
N ASN A 157 8.00 -39.63 18.41
CA ASN A 157 7.21 -39.81 17.20
C ASN A 157 6.93 -38.47 16.52
N MET A 158 7.92 -38.00 15.75
CA MET A 158 7.86 -36.73 15.03
C MET A 158 6.95 -36.73 13.81
N GLU A 159 6.45 -37.90 13.39
CA GLU A 159 5.52 -38.04 12.25
C GLU A 159 4.06 -37.84 12.69
N ASN A 160 3.75 -38.07 13.96
CA ASN A 160 2.42 -37.85 14.52
C ASN A 160 2.23 -36.39 14.97
N VAL A 161 1.91 -35.52 14.01
CA VAL A 161 1.65 -34.10 14.25
C VAL A 161 0.17 -33.87 14.52
N VAL A 162 -0.15 -33.29 15.69
CA VAL A 162 -1.50 -32.95 16.12
C VAL A 162 -1.66 -31.43 16.18
N THR A 163 -2.58 -30.91 15.39
CA THR A 163 -2.86 -29.47 15.31
C THR A 163 -3.79 -29.00 16.43
N ARG A 164 -3.42 -27.93 17.13
CA ARG A 164 -4.22 -27.32 18.21
C ARG A 164 -4.19 -25.79 18.14
N HIS A 165 -5.24 -25.17 18.68
CA HIS A 165 -5.43 -23.73 18.65
C HIS A 165 -5.21 -23.14 20.05
N PHE A 166 -4.40 -22.08 20.13
CA PHE A 166 -4.07 -21.38 21.36
C PHE A 166 -4.26 -19.86 21.21
N SER A 167 -4.63 -19.19 22.28
CA SER A 167 -4.63 -17.72 22.32
C SER A 167 -3.20 -17.20 22.38
N LYS A 168 -2.95 -16.03 21.80
CA LYS A 168 -1.68 -15.30 21.96
C LYS A 168 -1.37 -14.95 23.41
N ALA A 169 -2.40 -14.90 24.27
CA ALA A 169 -2.27 -14.66 25.70
C ALA A 169 -2.10 -15.94 26.54
N ASP A 170 -2.26 -17.13 25.95
CA ASP A 170 -2.01 -18.39 26.65
C ASP A 170 -0.53 -18.49 27.02
N THR A 171 -0.23 -19.17 28.14
CA THR A 171 1.15 -19.36 28.58
C THR A 171 1.75 -20.62 27.99
N ILE A 172 3.08 -20.68 27.94
CA ILE A 172 3.80 -21.90 27.55
C ILE A 172 3.42 -23.08 28.47
N ASP A 173 3.18 -22.85 29.76
CA ASP A 173 2.64 -23.85 30.68
C ASP A 173 1.26 -24.40 30.25
N THR A 174 0.41 -23.54 29.69
CA THR A 174 -0.90 -23.96 29.16
C THR A 174 -0.73 -24.90 27.96
N ILE A 175 0.21 -24.58 27.07
CA ILE A 175 0.59 -25.45 25.94
C ILE A 175 1.16 -26.78 26.45
N GLU A 176 2.07 -26.75 27.43
CA GLU A 176 2.69 -27.95 27.98
C GLU A 176 1.63 -28.87 28.62
N LYS A 177 0.70 -28.31 29.41
CA LYS A 177 -0.43 -29.06 29.99
C LYS A 177 -1.32 -29.67 28.91
N ALA A 178 -1.61 -28.93 27.84
CA ALA A 178 -2.36 -29.44 26.70
C ALA A 178 -1.62 -30.61 26.03
N MET A 179 -0.31 -30.48 25.77
CA MET A 179 0.51 -31.56 25.22
C MET A 179 0.55 -32.78 26.14
N ARG A 180 0.72 -32.59 27.46
CA ARG A 180 0.69 -33.69 28.44
C ARG A 180 -0.63 -34.45 28.42
N SER A 181 -1.75 -33.75 28.29
CA SER A 181 -3.07 -34.38 28.17
C SER A 181 -3.26 -35.08 26.82
N LEU A 182 -2.72 -34.54 25.72
CA LEU A 182 -2.86 -35.11 24.37
C LEU A 182 -2.03 -36.38 24.18
N PHE A 183 -0.87 -36.42 24.82
CA PHE A 183 0.12 -37.47 24.69
C PHE A 183 0.14 -38.43 25.90
N GLU A 184 -0.85 -38.31 26.80
CA GLU A 184 -0.98 -39.16 28.01
C GLU A 184 0.29 -39.20 28.87
N ILE A 185 0.94 -38.06 29.06
CA ILE A 185 2.17 -37.93 29.86
C ILE A 185 1.80 -37.76 31.35
N PRO A 186 2.27 -38.63 32.26
CA PRO A 186 2.04 -38.48 33.70
C PRO A 186 2.60 -37.15 34.23
N SER A 187 1.86 -36.48 35.11
CA SER A 187 2.26 -35.20 35.75
C SER A 187 3.57 -35.29 36.56
N GLN A 188 3.96 -36.50 36.95
CA GLN A 188 5.18 -36.79 37.72
C GLN A 188 6.44 -36.89 36.83
N LYS A 189 6.30 -36.98 35.50
CA LYS A 189 7.44 -37.02 34.57
C LYS A 189 7.88 -35.61 34.18
N GLU A 190 9.18 -35.32 34.32
CA GLU A 190 9.80 -34.10 33.81
C GLU A 190 9.74 -34.08 32.27
N THR A 191 9.33 -32.95 31.70
CA THR A 191 9.31 -32.73 30.25
C THR A 191 10.02 -31.44 29.88
N ARG A 192 10.48 -31.37 28.62
CA ARG A 192 10.99 -30.15 28.01
C ARG A 192 10.20 -29.85 26.75
N LEU A 193 9.87 -28.58 26.57
CA LEU A 193 9.20 -28.11 25.37
C LEU A 193 10.21 -27.45 24.43
N TRP A 194 10.18 -27.86 23.17
CA TRP A 194 11.07 -27.38 22.13
C TRP A 194 10.26 -26.76 21.00
N ASN A 195 10.72 -25.59 20.56
CA ASN A 195 10.26 -24.95 19.35
C ASN A 195 11.12 -25.39 18.16
N LYS A 196 10.51 -25.98 17.14
CA LYS A 196 11.20 -26.50 15.95
C LYS A 196 10.98 -25.56 14.76
N TYR A 197 12.05 -24.93 14.30
CA TYR A 197 12.01 -24.00 13.17
C TYR A 197 12.17 -24.69 11.80
N MET A 198 13.12 -25.62 11.69
CA MET A 198 13.40 -26.50 10.52
C MET A 198 14.01 -27.83 11.00
N SER A 199 14.26 -28.80 10.11
CA SER A 199 14.56 -30.21 10.47
C SER A 199 15.61 -30.42 11.58
N ASN A 200 16.59 -29.52 11.74
CA ASN A 200 17.68 -29.66 12.73
C ASN A 200 17.82 -28.51 13.75
N THR A 201 16.93 -27.51 13.78
CA THR A 201 17.07 -26.35 14.70
C THR A 201 15.96 -26.32 15.74
N TYR A 202 16.37 -26.40 17.01
CA TYR A 202 15.47 -26.47 18.17
C TYR A 202 15.82 -25.38 19.18
N GLU A 203 14.83 -24.63 19.63
CA GLU A 203 14.96 -23.68 20.74
C GLU A 203 14.15 -24.18 21.94
N GLN A 204 14.74 -24.16 23.12
CA GLN A 204 14.05 -24.59 24.32
C GLN A 204 13.15 -23.48 24.86
N LEU A 205 11.86 -23.77 25.02
CA LEU A 205 10.91 -22.87 25.68
C LEU A 205 11.03 -23.07 27.20
N ASN A 206 11.97 -22.34 27.83
CA ASN A 206 12.34 -22.50 29.24
C ASN A 206 11.59 -21.59 30.23
N LYS A 207 10.69 -20.74 29.74
CA LYS A 207 9.88 -19.80 30.54
C LYS A 207 8.41 -20.20 30.51
N PRO A 208 7.91 -20.97 31.50
CA PRO A 208 6.52 -21.45 31.51
C PRO A 208 5.49 -20.32 31.60
N ASP A 209 5.84 -19.20 32.24
CA ASP A 209 4.98 -18.02 32.40
C ASP A 209 4.97 -17.10 31.16
N SER A 210 5.83 -17.37 30.17
CA SER A 210 5.86 -16.61 28.93
C SER A 210 4.56 -16.85 28.17
N THR A 211 3.96 -15.81 27.60
CA THR A 211 2.82 -15.99 26.71
C THR A 211 3.27 -16.53 25.35
N VAL A 212 2.35 -17.12 24.58
CA VAL A 212 2.59 -17.53 23.18
C VAL A 212 3.16 -16.38 22.35
N GLN A 213 2.66 -15.15 22.59
CA GLN A 213 3.18 -13.94 21.96
C GLN A 213 4.60 -13.59 22.42
N ASP A 214 4.88 -13.64 23.73
CA ASP A 214 6.20 -13.30 24.28
C ASP A 214 7.27 -14.33 23.89
N ALA A 215 6.86 -15.57 23.62
CA ALA A 215 7.70 -16.65 23.13
C ALA A 215 7.96 -16.59 21.61
N GLY A 216 7.38 -15.60 20.91
CA GLY A 216 7.60 -15.41 19.47
C GLY A 216 6.99 -16.51 18.59
N LEU A 217 5.96 -17.22 19.08
CA LEU A 217 5.35 -18.31 18.32
C LEU A 217 4.44 -17.78 17.20
N PHE A 218 4.46 -18.43 16.04
CA PHE A 218 3.70 -18.05 14.85
C PHE A 218 2.84 -19.20 14.29
N GLN A 219 1.95 -18.86 13.34
CA GLN A 219 0.95 -19.78 12.80
C GLN A 219 1.61 -21.00 12.14
N GLY A 220 1.15 -22.21 12.49
CA GLY A 220 1.62 -23.48 11.94
C GLY A 220 2.94 -23.99 12.52
N GLN A 221 3.48 -23.33 13.55
CA GLN A 221 4.77 -23.70 14.14
C GLN A 221 4.73 -25.05 14.87
N VAL A 222 5.83 -25.81 14.76
CA VAL A 222 5.92 -27.15 15.33
C VAL A 222 6.55 -27.11 16.71
N LEU A 223 5.81 -27.56 17.71
CA LEU A 223 6.29 -27.74 19.08
C LEU A 223 6.49 -29.23 19.38
N VAL A 224 7.62 -29.54 20.01
CA VAL A 224 8.03 -30.90 20.35
C VAL A 224 8.13 -31.02 21.86
N ILE A 225 7.40 -31.98 22.44
CA ILE A 225 7.54 -32.32 23.86
C ILE A 225 8.51 -33.50 24.00
N GLU A 226 9.54 -33.30 24.83
CA GLU A 226 10.54 -34.32 25.16
C GLU A 226 10.31 -34.81 26.60
N ARG A 227 10.26 -36.12 26.78
CA ARG A 227 10.11 -36.78 28.08
C ARG A 227 11.50 -37.18 28.60
N LYS A 228 11.70 -37.09 29.91
CA LYS A 228 12.92 -37.62 30.55
C LYS A 228 12.86 -39.15 30.63
N ASN A 229 13.97 -39.81 30.32
CA ASN A 229 14.09 -41.27 30.39
C ASN A 229 14.15 -41.76 31.85
N GLU A 230 13.86 -43.06 32.06
CA GLU A 230 13.89 -43.70 33.39
C GLU A 230 15.30 -43.75 34.02
N ASP A 231 16.34 -43.63 33.20
CA ASP A 231 17.75 -43.56 33.59
C ASP A 231 18.21 -42.14 34.04
N GLY A 232 17.29 -41.17 34.02
CA GLY A 232 17.57 -39.77 34.38
C GLY A 232 18.21 -38.93 33.27
N THR A 233 18.49 -39.51 32.10
CA THR A 233 19.08 -38.82 30.94
C THR A 233 18.03 -38.23 30.01
N TRP A 234 18.42 -37.23 29.21
CA TRP A 234 17.57 -36.65 28.17
C TRP A 234 17.91 -37.26 26.81
N PRO A 235 16.94 -37.71 26.00
CA PRO A 235 17.18 -38.32 24.68
C PRO A 235 18.16 -37.54 23.80
N ARG A 236 18.10 -36.20 23.81
CA ARG A 236 19.03 -35.33 23.05
C ARG A 236 20.42 -35.15 23.68
N GLN A 237 20.58 -35.34 24.99
CA GLN A 237 21.90 -35.35 25.65
C GLN A 237 22.66 -36.64 25.39
N THR A 238 21.97 -37.79 25.37
CA THR A 238 22.59 -39.09 25.12
C THR A 238 23.18 -39.17 23.72
N ALA A 239 22.57 -38.49 22.72
CA ALA A 239 23.12 -38.37 21.37
C ALA A 239 24.44 -37.56 21.32
N GLN A 240 24.55 -36.47 22.07
CA GLN A 240 25.79 -35.67 22.16
C GLN A 240 26.88 -36.39 22.96
N VAL A 241 26.52 -37.07 24.05
CA VAL A 241 27.45 -37.85 24.89
C VAL A 241 27.93 -39.12 24.17
N MET A 242 27.07 -39.80 23.40
CA MET A 242 27.49 -40.90 22.53
C MET A 242 28.45 -40.43 21.43
N LEU A 243 28.20 -39.26 20.83
CA LEU A 243 29.10 -38.67 19.81
C LEU A 243 30.48 -38.35 20.39
N LEU A 244 30.53 -37.85 21.63
CA LEU A 244 31.76 -37.58 22.39
C LEU A 244 32.50 -38.87 22.81
N LEU A 245 31.78 -39.92 23.24
CA LEU A 245 32.40 -41.19 23.61
C LEU A 245 32.92 -41.98 22.40
N THR A 246 32.29 -41.84 21.23
CA THR A 246 32.78 -42.44 19.98
C THR A 246 33.96 -41.69 19.36
N THR A 247 34.06 -40.36 19.54
CA THR A 247 35.21 -39.58 19.05
C THR A 247 36.47 -39.74 19.90
N VAL A 248 36.36 -40.06 21.20
CA VAL A 248 37.52 -40.15 22.12
C VAL A 248 38.07 -41.60 22.25
N GLY A 249 37.40 -42.60 21.68
CA GLY A 249 37.98 -43.95 21.54
C GLY A 249 38.38 -44.63 22.85
N ILE A 250 37.55 -44.55 23.90
CA ILE A 250 37.80 -45.25 25.17
C ILE A 250 37.16 -46.65 25.09
N GLN A 251 37.99 -47.69 24.90
CA GLN A 251 37.55 -49.07 25.10
C GLN A 251 37.36 -49.37 26.59
N HIS A 252 36.22 -49.99 26.88
CA HIS A 252 35.82 -50.74 28.08
C HIS A 252 36.78 -50.70 29.29
N GLY A 253 36.33 -50.08 30.39
CA GLY A 253 36.80 -50.50 31.71
C GLY A 253 36.83 -49.46 32.83
N LEU A 254 35.86 -48.57 33.01
CA LEU A 254 35.69 -47.83 34.28
C LEU A 254 34.21 -47.62 34.63
N PRO A 255 33.79 -47.67 35.91
CA PRO A 255 32.39 -47.45 36.30
C PRO A 255 32.00 -45.97 36.13
N ALA A 256 30.75 -45.72 35.71
CA ALA A 256 30.21 -44.41 35.35
C ALA A 256 30.40 -43.29 36.40
N HIS A 257 30.58 -43.64 37.67
CA HIS A 257 30.76 -42.67 38.76
C HIS A 257 32.13 -41.98 38.76
N CYS A 258 33.17 -42.58 38.15
CA CYS A 258 34.51 -41.97 38.07
C CYS A 258 34.68 -41.02 36.87
N ILE A 259 33.87 -41.15 35.82
CA ILE A 259 33.94 -40.30 34.62
C ILE A 259 33.35 -38.90 34.91
N ILE A 260 32.36 -38.82 35.79
CA ILE A 260 31.72 -37.55 36.18
C ILE A 260 32.65 -36.66 37.01
N ILE A 261 33.55 -37.24 37.81
CA ILE A 261 34.49 -36.47 38.65
C ILE A 261 35.60 -35.82 37.81
N LEU A 262 36.09 -36.51 36.77
CA LEU A 262 37.14 -35.96 35.90
C LEU A 262 36.65 -34.81 35.00
N LEU A 263 35.33 -34.74 34.72
CA LEU A 263 34.74 -33.68 33.90
C LEU A 263 34.42 -32.40 34.69
N PHE A 264 34.41 -32.44 36.03
CA PHE A 264 34.13 -31.26 36.85
C PHE A 264 35.35 -30.37 37.12
N ASP A 265 36.58 -30.90 37.05
CA ASP A 265 37.81 -30.16 37.40
C ASP A 265 38.51 -29.46 36.23
N CYS A 266 38.03 -29.55 34.98
CA CYS A 266 38.65 -28.90 33.81
C CYS A 266 37.97 -27.60 33.34
N CYS A 267 37.02 -27.05 34.10
CA CYS A 267 36.36 -25.78 33.75
C CYS A 267 37.16 -24.54 34.20
N VAL A 268 38.41 -24.40 33.74
CA VAL A 268 39.15 -23.12 33.79
C VAL A 268 39.97 -22.95 32.49
N TRP A 269 39.40 -22.17 31.54
CA TRP A 269 40.09 -21.45 30.43
C TRP A 269 40.60 -22.29 29.21
N PRO A 270 40.72 -21.71 27.98
CA PRO A 270 39.73 -21.92 26.92
C PRO A 270 40.22 -22.74 25.70
N LEU A 271 39.28 -23.43 25.05
CA LEU A 271 39.41 -24.08 23.75
C LEU A 271 39.67 -23.05 22.64
N LYS A 272 40.92 -22.94 22.20
CA LYS A 272 41.33 -22.24 20.96
C LYS A 272 42.18 -23.11 20.03
N LEU A 273 42.11 -24.44 20.15
CA LEU A 273 43.07 -25.34 19.50
C LEU A 273 42.46 -26.61 18.86
N TRP A 274 41.14 -26.67 18.64
CA TRP A 274 40.46 -27.89 18.13
C TRP A 274 39.74 -27.72 16.77
N ASP A 275 39.86 -26.57 16.10
CA ASP A 275 39.27 -26.38 14.75
C ASP A 275 40.25 -26.62 13.59
N GLU A 276 41.57 -26.68 13.85
CA GLU A 276 42.58 -26.71 12.79
C GLU A 276 42.92 -28.12 12.25
N LEU A 277 42.39 -29.21 12.82
CA LEU A 277 42.86 -30.57 12.47
C LEU A 277 41.82 -31.52 11.84
N LEU A 278 40.59 -31.07 11.58
CA LEU A 278 39.54 -31.93 11.01
C LEU A 278 38.97 -31.44 9.68
N TRP A 279 39.75 -30.68 8.90
CA TRP A 279 39.36 -30.31 7.53
C TRP A 279 39.97 -31.21 6.45
N ASP A 280 40.93 -32.09 6.79
CA ASP A 280 41.81 -32.71 5.77
C ASP A 280 41.64 -34.23 5.57
N ARG A 281 40.64 -34.87 6.17
CA ARG A 281 40.35 -36.29 5.92
C ARG A 281 38.85 -36.58 5.87
N LEU A 282 38.30 -36.58 4.66
CA LEU A 282 37.42 -37.62 4.08
C LEU A 282 36.50 -36.98 3.04
N GLY A 283 37.00 -36.91 1.81
CA GLY A 283 36.18 -36.78 0.61
C GLY A 283 35.75 -38.13 0.04
N GLY A 284 34.60 -38.14 -0.66
CA GLY A 284 34.06 -39.22 -1.52
C GLY A 284 33.02 -40.09 -0.81
N TYR A 285 31.77 -40.26 -1.27
CA TYR A 285 31.35 -40.71 -2.60
C TYR A 285 29.87 -40.36 -2.96
N ASN A 286 29.66 -40.00 -4.25
CA ASN A 286 28.51 -40.14 -5.17
C ASN A 286 27.05 -39.95 -4.69
N SER A 287 26.26 -38.98 -5.19
CA SER A 287 25.79 -38.72 -6.57
C SER A 287 24.69 -39.67 -7.07
N TYR A 288 23.44 -39.21 -7.06
CA TYR A 288 22.39 -39.58 -8.02
C TYR A 288 22.09 -38.34 -8.87
N SER A 289 22.35 -38.49 -10.16
CA SER A 289 22.17 -37.50 -11.22
C SER A 289 20.69 -37.30 -11.53
N SER A 290 20.24 -36.05 -11.53
CA SER A 290 19.13 -35.62 -12.39
C SER A 290 19.66 -34.47 -13.25
N SER A 291 19.98 -34.81 -14.49
CA SER A 291 20.57 -33.92 -15.48
C SER A 291 19.50 -33.03 -16.12
N TYR A 292 19.45 -31.77 -15.70
CA TYR A 292 19.08 -30.67 -16.59
C TYR A 292 20.17 -29.59 -16.49
N ASN A 293 20.74 -29.25 -17.65
CA ASN A 293 21.90 -28.38 -17.83
C ASN A 293 21.83 -27.09 -17.01
N TYR A 294 22.61 -27.00 -15.93
CA TYR A 294 22.99 -25.72 -15.35
C TYR A 294 24.32 -25.30 -15.95
N ARG A 295 24.32 -24.18 -16.67
CA ARG A 295 25.54 -23.47 -17.00
C ARG A 295 26.20 -23.04 -15.69
N ASP A 296 27.45 -23.46 -15.52
CA ASP A 296 28.36 -23.00 -14.49
C ASP A 296 28.42 -21.46 -14.54
N SER A 297 27.74 -20.79 -13.61
CA SER A 297 27.79 -19.33 -13.46
C SER A 297 28.55 -19.06 -12.19
N GLN A 298 29.81 -18.65 -12.34
CA GLN A 298 30.59 -18.06 -11.27
C GLN A 298 29.86 -16.79 -10.82
N SER A 299 29.16 -16.84 -9.69
CA SER A 299 28.56 -15.64 -9.09
C SER A 299 29.69 -14.71 -8.64
N GLN A 300 29.73 -13.50 -9.21
CA GLN A 300 30.75 -12.52 -8.85
C GLN A 300 30.41 -11.87 -7.49
N PRO A 301 31.42 -11.59 -6.64
CA PRO A 301 31.24 -10.89 -5.37
C PRO A 301 30.44 -9.58 -5.52
N GLY A 302 29.40 -9.42 -4.69
CA GLY A 302 28.54 -8.24 -4.68
C GLY A 302 27.40 -8.28 -5.71
N LEU A 303 27.34 -9.25 -6.62
CA LEU A 303 26.21 -9.49 -7.51
C LEU A 303 25.20 -10.45 -6.88
N CYS A 304 24.66 -10.07 -5.73
CA CYS A 304 23.74 -10.87 -4.93
C CYS A 304 22.41 -10.13 -4.72
N GLY A 305 21.29 -10.72 -5.12
CA GLY A 305 19.95 -10.20 -4.86
C GLY A 305 19.49 -10.41 -3.41
N LEU A 306 18.44 -9.69 -3.00
CA LEU A 306 17.82 -9.84 -1.67
C LEU A 306 16.33 -10.22 -1.81
N SER A 307 15.94 -11.37 -1.26
CA SER A 307 14.54 -11.81 -1.34
C SER A 307 13.59 -10.86 -0.62
N ASN A 308 12.44 -10.56 -1.22
CA ASN A 308 11.38 -9.79 -0.58
C ASN A 308 10.68 -10.64 0.50
N LEU A 309 10.58 -10.11 1.72
CA LEU A 309 9.98 -10.79 2.87
C LEU A 309 8.57 -10.23 3.18
N GLY A 310 7.89 -9.73 2.15
CA GLY A 310 6.59 -9.06 2.21
C GLY A 310 6.74 -7.55 2.41
N ASN A 311 6.55 -6.78 1.33
CA ASN A 311 6.70 -5.32 1.28
C ASN A 311 8.05 -4.80 1.84
N THR A 312 9.14 -5.57 1.69
CA THR A 312 10.48 -5.18 2.17
C THR A 312 11.42 -4.67 1.09
N CYS A 313 10.92 -4.36 -0.11
CA CYS A 313 11.74 -3.84 -1.20
C CYS A 313 12.44 -2.51 -0.82
N PHE A 314 11.83 -1.67 0.03
CA PHE A 314 12.46 -0.47 0.58
C PHE A 314 13.77 -0.77 1.34
N MET A 315 13.78 -1.89 2.07
CA MET A 315 14.94 -2.37 2.82
C MET A 315 16.00 -2.95 1.89
N ASN A 316 15.57 -3.75 0.92
CA ASN A 316 16.47 -4.33 -0.07
C ASN A 316 17.20 -3.23 -0.86
N SER A 317 16.48 -2.20 -1.32
CA SER A 317 17.07 -1.08 -2.06
C SER A 317 18.12 -0.31 -1.23
N ALA A 318 17.82 0.03 0.03
CA ALA A 318 18.76 0.70 0.91
C ALA A 318 20.01 -0.14 1.20
N LEU A 319 19.83 -1.45 1.45
CA LEU A 319 20.92 -2.39 1.68
C LEU A 319 21.81 -2.57 0.45
N GLN A 320 21.23 -2.63 -0.75
CA GLN A 320 22.02 -2.72 -1.98
C GLN A 320 22.86 -1.46 -2.20
N CYS A 321 22.33 -0.27 -1.89
CA CYS A 321 23.10 0.98 -1.98
C CYS A 321 24.27 1.00 -0.97
N LEU A 322 24.02 0.63 0.28
CA LEU A 322 25.07 0.55 1.31
C LEU A 322 26.10 -0.56 1.01
N SER A 323 25.67 -1.70 0.47
CA SER A 323 26.56 -2.82 0.10
C SER A 323 27.56 -2.42 -1.00
N ASN A 324 27.17 -1.54 -1.93
CA ASN A 324 28.06 -1.02 -2.97
C ASN A 324 28.90 0.18 -2.50
N ALA A 325 28.76 0.65 -1.26
CA ALA A 325 29.67 1.61 -0.65
C ALA A 325 31.00 0.93 -0.27
N SER A 326 31.96 0.92 -1.19
CA SER A 326 33.20 0.12 -1.07
C SER A 326 33.92 0.28 0.26
N ALA A 327 34.10 1.52 0.74
CA ALA A 327 34.77 1.80 2.01
C ALA A 327 34.07 1.18 3.23
N LEU A 328 32.74 1.14 3.24
CA LEU A 328 31.96 0.52 4.31
C LEU A 328 32.01 -1.01 4.21
N THR A 329 31.82 -1.54 3.00
CA THR A 329 31.87 -2.98 2.75
C THR A 329 33.24 -3.57 3.05
N ASP A 330 34.32 -2.92 2.65
CA ASP A 330 35.69 -3.37 2.95
C ASP A 330 35.96 -3.41 4.45
N TYR A 331 35.41 -2.47 5.21
CA TYR A 331 35.52 -2.46 6.68
C TYR A 331 34.89 -3.71 7.31
N PHE A 332 33.71 -4.13 6.85
CA PHE A 332 33.04 -5.34 7.33
C PHE A 332 33.64 -6.64 6.80
N LEU A 333 34.14 -6.65 5.56
CA LEU A 333 34.79 -7.84 4.98
C LEU A 333 36.16 -8.13 5.59
N ASN A 334 36.85 -7.11 6.08
CA ASN A 334 38.15 -7.25 6.76
C ASN A 334 38.02 -7.41 8.29
N ASP A 335 36.81 -7.67 8.81
CA ASP A 335 36.53 -7.90 10.24
C ASP A 335 36.97 -6.75 11.18
N GLN A 336 37.14 -5.53 10.66
CA GLN A 336 37.55 -4.38 11.45
C GLN A 336 36.48 -3.94 12.45
N TYR A 337 35.22 -4.27 12.19
CA TYR A 337 34.09 -3.96 13.05
C TYR A 337 34.12 -4.69 14.40
N GLU A 338 34.76 -5.86 14.48
CA GLU A 338 34.74 -6.70 15.69
C GLU A 338 35.40 -6.01 16.89
N VAL A 339 36.48 -5.27 16.65
CA VAL A 339 37.22 -4.54 17.69
C VAL A 339 36.56 -3.21 18.07
N GLU A 340 35.75 -2.63 17.19
CA GLU A 340 35.09 -1.33 17.42
C GLU A 340 33.69 -1.47 18.03
N LEU A 341 33.13 -2.67 18.07
CA LEU A 341 31.81 -2.96 18.65
C LEU A 341 31.64 -2.38 20.07
N ASN A 342 30.53 -1.65 20.26
CA ASN A 342 30.19 -0.98 21.50
C ASN A 342 28.86 -1.48 22.06
N ARG A 343 28.92 -2.58 22.81
CA ARG A 343 27.74 -3.21 23.42
C ARG A 343 27.14 -2.45 24.59
N GLU A 344 27.90 -1.53 25.18
CA GLU A 344 27.53 -0.78 26.40
C GLU A 344 26.95 0.61 26.07
N ASN A 345 26.96 1.02 24.81
CA ASN A 345 26.46 2.34 24.42
C ASN A 345 24.95 2.45 24.72
N PRO A 346 24.51 3.40 25.58
CA PRO A 346 23.09 3.57 25.90
C PRO A 346 22.23 4.00 24.71
N LEU A 347 22.85 4.55 23.65
CA LEU A 347 22.18 4.95 22.41
C LEU A 347 22.29 3.89 21.30
N GLY A 348 23.09 2.84 21.50
CA GLY A 348 23.26 1.77 20.53
C GLY A 348 22.25 0.62 20.72
N MET A 349 22.37 -0.38 19.86
CA MET A 349 21.54 -1.57 19.80
C MET A 349 22.30 -2.81 20.29
N ARG A 350 23.22 -2.61 21.24
CA ARG A 350 24.09 -3.64 21.84
C ARG A 350 25.03 -4.33 20.84
N GLY A 351 25.30 -3.70 19.71
CA GLY A 351 26.09 -4.28 18.62
C GLY A 351 25.31 -5.20 17.69
N GLU A 352 24.04 -5.49 18.00
CA GLU A 352 23.27 -6.52 17.26
C GLU A 352 22.95 -6.09 15.82
N ILE A 353 22.77 -4.78 15.56
CA ILE A 353 22.52 -4.27 14.21
C ILE A 353 23.81 -4.34 13.39
N ALA A 354 24.95 -3.92 13.96
CA ALA A 354 26.24 -4.02 13.28
C ALA A 354 26.62 -5.47 12.98
N GLU A 355 26.41 -6.41 13.91
CA GLU A 355 26.66 -7.84 13.70
C GLU A 355 25.75 -8.43 12.61
N ALA A 356 24.45 -8.14 12.64
CA ALA A 356 23.52 -8.63 11.63
C ALA A 356 23.79 -8.02 10.25
N TYR A 357 24.23 -6.77 10.19
CA TYR A 357 24.62 -6.11 8.93
C TYR A 357 25.92 -6.71 8.39
N ALA A 358 26.94 -6.92 9.24
CA ALA A 358 28.20 -7.52 8.84
C ALA A 358 28.01 -8.93 8.27
N GLU A 359 27.20 -9.76 8.93
CA GLU A 359 26.86 -11.10 8.46
C GLU A 359 26.17 -11.05 7.08
N LEU A 360 25.23 -10.13 6.90
CA LEU A 360 24.56 -9.97 5.61
C LEU A 360 25.52 -9.51 4.50
N VAL A 361 26.39 -8.54 4.77
CA VAL A 361 27.41 -8.08 3.81
C VAL A 361 28.35 -9.21 3.43
N LYS A 362 28.83 -10.00 4.41
CA LYS A 362 29.64 -11.19 4.16
C LYS A 362 28.89 -12.19 3.28
N GLN A 363 27.60 -12.44 3.52
CA GLN A 363 26.80 -13.30 2.65
C GLN A 363 26.68 -12.75 1.22
N MET A 364 26.46 -11.45 1.04
CA MET A 364 26.32 -10.84 -0.29
C MET A 364 27.63 -10.83 -1.11
N TRP A 365 28.78 -10.77 -0.44
CA TRP A 365 30.09 -10.62 -1.10
C TRP A 365 30.95 -11.89 -1.12
N LEU A 366 30.76 -12.80 -0.17
CA LEU A 366 31.55 -14.04 -0.05
C LEU A 366 30.77 -15.29 -0.46
N SER A 367 29.44 -15.28 -0.35
CA SER A 367 28.64 -16.47 -0.69
C SER A 367 28.53 -16.67 -2.19
N ARG A 368 28.36 -17.93 -2.62
CA ARG A 368 28.14 -18.29 -4.03
C ARG A 368 26.68 -18.18 -4.46
N SER A 369 25.80 -17.67 -3.59
CA SER A 369 24.37 -17.60 -3.84
C SER A 369 24.02 -16.38 -4.68
N ASN A 370 23.19 -16.56 -5.71
CA ASN A 370 22.69 -15.46 -6.55
C ASN A 370 21.76 -14.50 -5.78
N TYR A 371 21.15 -14.97 -4.69
CA TYR A 371 20.35 -14.14 -3.80
C TYR A 371 20.37 -14.67 -2.37
N VAL A 372 20.08 -13.80 -1.40
CA VAL A 372 19.99 -14.10 0.03
C VAL A 372 18.69 -13.55 0.61
N ALA A 373 18.10 -14.25 1.57
CA ALA A 373 16.93 -13.75 2.30
C ALA A 373 17.38 -13.08 3.61
N PRO A 374 17.28 -11.74 3.77
CA PRO A 374 17.79 -11.01 4.93
C PRO A 374 16.88 -11.14 6.17
N ARG A 375 16.50 -12.37 6.55
CA ARG A 375 15.54 -12.64 7.64
C ARG A 375 16.10 -12.22 9.00
N THR A 376 17.34 -12.61 9.32
CA THR A 376 18.00 -12.25 10.58
C THR A 376 18.09 -10.73 10.72
N PHE A 377 18.52 -10.05 9.65
CA PHE A 377 18.60 -8.59 9.62
C PHE A 377 17.22 -7.93 9.78
N LYS A 378 16.19 -8.39 9.06
CA LYS A 378 14.81 -7.89 9.21
C LYS A 378 14.31 -8.03 10.64
N THR A 379 14.56 -9.15 11.29
CA THR A 379 14.16 -9.40 12.67
C THR A 379 14.82 -8.42 13.63
N GLN A 380 16.12 -8.15 13.48
CA GLN A 380 16.83 -7.18 14.33
C GLN A 380 16.33 -5.75 14.10
N VAL A 381 16.16 -5.33 12.84
CA VAL A 381 15.59 -4.02 12.52
C VAL A 381 14.20 -3.86 13.13
N GLY A 382 13.31 -4.86 12.98
CA GLY A 382 11.97 -4.82 13.56
C GLY A 382 11.95 -4.84 15.10
N ARG A 383 12.99 -5.38 15.75
CA ARG A 383 13.15 -5.41 17.21
C ARG A 383 13.48 -4.03 17.77
N PHE A 384 14.41 -3.30 17.14
CA PHE A 384 14.88 -1.99 17.61
C PHE A 384 14.09 -0.82 17.02
N ALA A 385 13.48 -1.00 15.85
CA ALA A 385 12.63 -0.02 15.18
C ALA A 385 11.29 -0.67 14.76
N PRO A 386 10.31 -0.78 15.67
CA PRO A 386 9.04 -1.47 15.44
C PRO A 386 8.22 -0.92 14.26
N GLN A 387 8.44 0.32 13.84
CA GLN A 387 7.82 0.88 12.63
C GLN A 387 8.14 0.06 11.37
N PHE A 388 9.29 -0.63 11.33
CA PHE A 388 9.70 -1.49 10.22
C PHE A 388 9.34 -2.98 10.42
N SER A 389 8.66 -3.34 11.53
CA SER A 389 8.27 -4.73 11.82
C SER A 389 7.06 -5.22 11.00
N GLY A 390 6.23 -4.29 10.53
CA GLY A 390 5.03 -4.59 9.75
C GLY A 390 5.30 -5.01 8.31
N TYR A 391 4.23 -5.39 7.61
CA TYR A 391 4.22 -5.66 6.16
C TYR A 391 3.66 -4.48 5.38
N GLN A 392 3.66 -3.28 5.94
CA GLN A 392 3.27 -2.06 5.23
C GLN A 392 4.46 -1.55 4.43
N GLN A 393 4.20 -0.83 3.34
CA GLN A 393 5.26 -0.15 2.63
C GLN A 393 5.80 1.01 3.46
N GLN A 394 7.12 1.15 3.49
CA GLN A 394 7.83 2.17 4.26
C GLN A 394 8.75 2.99 3.36
N ASP A 395 9.25 4.09 3.91
CA ASP A 395 10.22 4.95 3.23
C ASP A 395 11.64 4.36 3.35
N SER A 396 12.30 4.14 2.20
CA SER A 396 13.69 3.69 2.18
C SER A 396 14.66 4.68 2.82
N GLN A 397 14.36 5.99 2.78
CA GLN A 397 15.20 7.01 3.40
C GLN A 397 15.10 6.98 4.93
N GLU A 398 13.91 6.77 5.49
CA GLU A 398 13.73 6.63 6.94
C GLU A 398 14.49 5.42 7.46
N LEU A 399 14.45 4.29 6.74
CA LEU A 399 15.26 3.13 7.08
C LEU A 399 16.75 3.44 6.98
N LEU A 400 17.19 4.11 5.90
CA LEU A 400 18.60 4.45 5.72
C LEU A 400 19.13 5.33 6.84
N ALA A 401 18.33 6.31 7.29
CA ALA A 401 18.67 7.16 8.43
C ALA A 401 18.80 6.34 9.72
N PHE A 402 17.85 5.43 9.99
CA PHE A 402 17.93 4.50 11.12
C PHE A 402 19.16 3.60 11.06
N LEU A 403 19.51 3.08 9.88
CA LEU A 403 20.67 2.20 9.72
C LEU A 403 21.99 2.95 9.90
N LEU A 404 22.12 4.16 9.34
CA LEU A 404 23.33 4.97 9.53
C LEU A 404 23.54 5.34 11.00
N ASP A 405 22.47 5.72 11.71
CA ASP A 405 22.51 6.02 13.14
C ASP A 405 22.80 4.77 13.98
N GLY A 406 22.10 3.67 13.71
CA GLY A 406 22.29 2.42 14.44
C GLY A 406 23.69 1.81 14.25
N LEU A 407 24.21 1.80 13.02
CA LEU A 407 25.59 1.38 12.75
C LEU A 407 26.60 2.34 13.37
N HIS A 408 26.31 3.64 13.40
CA HIS A 408 27.17 4.62 14.05
C HIS A 408 27.29 4.34 15.54
N GLU A 409 26.16 4.17 16.24
CA GLU A 409 26.12 4.00 17.68
C GLU A 409 26.65 2.64 18.13
N ASP A 410 26.39 1.57 17.37
CA ASP A 410 26.95 0.23 17.63
C ASP A 410 28.47 0.16 17.42
N LEU A 411 29.04 1.02 16.57
CA LEU A 411 30.48 1.07 16.27
C LEU A 411 31.16 2.32 16.82
N ASN A 412 30.53 3.02 17.76
CA ASN A 412 31.09 4.24 18.33
C ASN A 412 32.28 3.90 19.24
N ARG A 413 33.47 4.36 18.85
CA ARG A 413 34.74 4.22 19.57
C ARG A 413 34.71 4.97 20.91
N VAL A 414 33.88 6.01 21.03
CA VAL A 414 33.66 6.76 22.27
C VAL A 414 32.76 5.95 23.22
N LYS A 415 33.36 5.31 24.23
CA LYS A 415 32.60 4.52 25.22
C LYS A 415 31.78 5.38 26.19
N LYS A 416 32.31 6.52 26.63
CA LYS A 416 31.64 7.43 27.56
C LYS A 416 31.53 8.82 26.94
N LYS A 417 30.33 9.18 26.48
CA LYS A 417 30.07 10.47 25.83
C LYS A 417 30.10 11.60 26.88
N PRO A 418 31.03 12.58 26.79
CA PRO A 418 30.99 13.75 27.65
C PRO A 418 29.79 14.63 27.33
N TYR A 419 29.23 15.30 28.34
CA TYR A 419 28.25 16.36 28.12
C TYR A 419 28.99 17.62 27.65
N LEU A 420 28.64 18.10 26.46
CA LEU A 420 29.21 19.31 25.88
C LEU A 420 28.04 20.26 25.56
N ALA A 421 28.07 21.46 26.13
CA ALA A 421 27.11 22.50 25.79
C ALA A 421 27.44 23.05 24.39
N VAL A 422 26.45 23.06 23.51
CA VAL A 422 26.57 23.69 22.19
C VAL A 422 26.70 25.20 22.40
N LYS A 423 27.74 25.79 21.81
CA LYS A 423 28.00 27.24 21.88
C LYS A 423 27.66 27.87 20.54
N ASP A 424 27.07 29.06 20.60
CA ASP A 424 26.89 29.93 19.44
C ASP A 424 28.26 30.46 18.97
N ALA A 425 28.35 30.92 17.72
CA ALA A 425 29.57 31.51 17.19
C ALA A 425 29.97 32.79 17.96
N GLU A 426 28.99 33.57 18.43
CA GLU A 426 29.17 34.84 19.16
C GLU A 426 30.15 35.82 18.47
N GLY A 427 30.16 35.82 17.13
CA GLY A 427 31.02 36.70 16.31
C GLY A 427 32.45 36.19 16.09
N ARG A 428 32.78 34.99 16.56
CA ARG A 428 34.06 34.34 16.26
C ARG A 428 34.13 33.93 14.77
N PRO A 429 35.34 33.85 14.18
CA PRO A 429 35.51 33.38 12.80
C PRO A 429 34.95 31.98 12.58
N ASP A 430 34.26 31.78 11.45
CA ASP A 430 33.61 30.52 11.08
C ASP A 430 34.57 29.32 11.15
N GLU A 431 35.82 29.46 10.69
CA GLU A 431 36.83 28.39 10.72
C GLU A 431 37.09 27.87 12.14
N ILE A 432 37.12 28.76 13.14
CA ILE A 432 37.38 28.39 14.53
C ILE A 432 36.17 27.68 15.12
N VAL A 433 34.96 28.19 14.85
CA VAL A 433 33.71 27.63 15.37
C VAL A 433 33.41 26.28 14.72
N ALA A 434 33.64 26.15 13.41
CA ALA A 434 33.50 24.89 12.68
C ALA A 434 34.47 23.82 13.20
N LYS A 435 35.74 24.19 13.41
CA LYS A 435 36.75 23.27 13.97
C LYS A 435 36.41 22.85 15.41
N GLU A 436 35.92 23.78 16.24
CA GLU A 436 35.44 23.47 17.59
C GLU A 436 34.23 22.52 17.53
N ALA A 437 33.24 22.80 16.68
CA ALA A 437 32.05 21.98 16.52
C ALA A 437 32.40 20.56 16.05
N TRP A 438 33.28 20.43 15.05
CA TRP A 438 33.75 19.12 14.58
C TRP A 438 34.53 18.35 15.65
N THR A 439 35.39 19.05 16.40
CA THR A 439 36.14 18.42 17.51
C THR A 439 35.17 17.95 18.60
N ASN A 440 34.19 18.77 18.97
CA ASN A 440 33.15 18.42 19.95
C ASN A 440 32.27 17.26 19.47
N HIS A 441 31.96 17.20 18.18
CA HIS A 441 31.27 16.06 17.57
C HIS A 441 32.11 14.79 17.70
N ARG A 442 33.38 14.82 17.29
CA ARG A 442 34.30 13.67 17.39
C ARG A 442 34.58 13.20 18.82
N LEU A 443 34.55 14.09 19.80
CA LEU A 443 34.65 13.73 21.22
C LEU A 443 33.48 12.87 21.72
N ARG A 444 32.33 12.90 21.03
CA ARG A 444 31.12 12.13 21.39
C ARG A 444 30.82 11.01 20.39
N ASN A 445 31.21 11.20 19.14
CA ASN A 445 30.81 10.42 17.98
C ASN A 445 32.05 10.18 17.11
N ASP A 446 32.67 9.02 17.28
CA ASP A 446 33.83 8.60 16.48
C ASP A 446 33.61 7.16 16.03
N SER A 447 33.30 6.95 14.75
CA SER A 447 33.09 5.62 14.17
C SER A 447 33.34 5.65 12.67
N ILE A 448 33.39 4.47 12.07
CA ILE A 448 33.50 4.34 10.60
C ILE A 448 32.39 5.09 9.84
N ILE A 449 31.20 5.22 10.42
CA ILE A 449 30.09 5.98 9.80
C ILE A 449 30.40 7.48 9.79
N VAL A 450 31.00 8.01 10.86
CA VAL A 450 31.46 9.41 10.92
C VAL A 450 32.56 9.64 9.89
N ASP A 451 33.51 8.72 9.80
CA ASP A 451 34.63 8.81 8.87
C ASP A 451 34.19 8.84 7.40
N ILE A 452 33.12 8.09 7.07
CA ILE A 452 32.67 7.90 5.69
C ILE A 452 31.57 8.89 5.29
N PHE A 453 30.54 9.07 6.12
CA PHE A 453 29.28 9.73 5.74
C PHE A 453 29.09 11.11 6.38
N HIS A 454 29.83 11.47 7.42
CA HIS A 454 29.56 12.73 8.12
C HIS A 454 30.22 13.94 7.45
N GLY A 455 29.40 14.93 7.12
CA GLY A 455 29.82 16.28 6.77
C GLY A 455 29.40 17.30 7.85
N LEU A 456 29.58 18.58 7.54
CA LEU A 456 29.22 19.70 8.40
C LEU A 456 28.49 20.77 7.58
N PHE A 457 27.35 21.25 8.07
CA PHE A 457 26.69 22.45 7.54
C PHE A 457 26.76 23.60 8.54
N LYS A 458 26.78 24.82 8.02
CA LYS A 458 26.64 26.06 8.77
C LYS A 458 25.15 26.45 8.77
N SER A 459 24.54 26.46 9.96
CA SER A 459 23.19 26.94 10.17
C SER A 459 23.22 28.40 10.59
N THR A 460 22.54 29.27 9.84
CA THR A 460 22.36 30.68 10.21
C THR A 460 20.88 30.94 10.50
N LEU A 461 20.58 31.35 11.74
CA LEU A 461 19.25 31.71 12.22
C LEU A 461 19.19 33.20 12.51
N VAL A 462 18.19 33.90 11.97
CA VAL A 462 17.99 35.34 12.22
C VAL A 462 16.61 35.58 12.84
N CYS A 463 16.61 36.22 14.00
CA CYS A 463 15.39 36.59 14.70
C CYS A 463 14.68 37.76 13.99
N PRO A 464 13.37 37.68 13.67
CA PRO A 464 12.64 38.78 13.04
C PRO A 464 12.42 39.98 13.99
N GLU A 465 12.36 39.74 15.31
CA GLU A 465 12.12 40.81 16.29
C GLU A 465 13.39 41.55 16.70
N CYS A 466 14.40 40.83 17.23
CA CYS A 466 15.63 41.45 17.75
C CYS A 466 16.79 41.48 16.76
N SER A 467 16.61 40.93 15.54
CA SER A 467 17.67 40.81 14.53
C SER A 467 18.94 40.09 14.98
N LYS A 468 18.90 39.34 16.10
CA LYS A 468 20.01 38.48 16.53
C LYS A 468 20.27 37.42 15.46
N VAL A 469 21.53 37.36 15.02
CA VAL A 469 22.05 36.29 14.17
C VAL A 469 22.71 35.25 15.08
N SER A 470 22.26 34.00 14.98
CA SER A 470 22.84 32.84 15.66
C SER A 470 23.41 31.92 14.61
N VAL A 471 24.69 31.53 14.78
CA VAL A 471 25.41 30.69 13.82
C VAL A 471 25.90 29.45 14.54
N THR A 472 25.48 28.29 14.04
CA THR A 472 25.93 26.98 14.53
C THR A 472 26.48 26.15 13.39
N PHE A 473 27.35 25.20 13.73
CA PHE A 473 27.90 24.22 12.79
C PHE A 473 27.46 22.84 13.24
N ASP A 474 26.66 22.17 12.41
CA ASP A 474 25.99 20.94 12.79
C ASP A 474 26.37 19.81 11.82
N PRO A 475 26.66 18.61 12.34
CA PRO A 475 27.04 17.47 11.52
C PRO A 475 25.81 16.87 10.81
N PHE A 476 26.03 16.30 9.62
CA PHE A 476 25.00 15.58 8.86
C PHE A 476 25.55 14.30 8.25
N CYS A 477 24.72 13.27 8.06
CA CYS A 477 25.10 12.01 7.41
C CYS A 477 24.46 11.81 6.01
N TYR A 478 23.49 12.67 5.64
CA TYR A 478 22.88 12.74 4.31
C TYR A 478 22.25 14.13 4.09
N LEU A 479 22.03 14.52 2.84
CA LEU A 479 21.32 15.74 2.45
C LEU A 479 19.92 15.40 1.97
N THR A 480 18.89 16.08 2.48
CA THR A 480 17.51 15.99 1.98
C THR A 480 17.18 17.22 1.17
N LEU A 481 17.23 17.10 -0.16
CA LEU A 481 17.05 18.22 -1.07
C LEU A 481 15.58 18.45 -1.40
N PRO A 482 15.04 19.67 -1.23
CA PRO A 482 13.72 20.02 -1.70
C PRO A 482 13.70 20.07 -3.23
N LEU A 483 12.58 19.66 -3.81
CA LEU A 483 12.34 19.79 -5.24
C LEU A 483 11.51 21.06 -5.52
N PRO A 484 11.80 21.81 -6.60
CA PRO A 484 10.97 22.91 -7.02
C PRO A 484 9.52 22.44 -7.23
N MET A 485 8.61 22.93 -6.38
CA MET A 485 7.20 22.61 -6.52
C MET A 485 6.61 23.44 -7.65
N LYS A 486 5.98 22.78 -8.62
CA LYS A 486 5.12 23.48 -9.58
C LYS A 486 3.94 24.05 -8.82
N LYS A 487 3.83 25.38 -8.82
CA LYS A 487 2.69 26.10 -8.22
C LYS A 487 1.40 25.82 -9.00
N ASP A 488 1.53 25.50 -10.28
CA ASP A 488 0.42 25.27 -11.21
C ASP A 488 0.38 23.83 -11.73
N ARG A 489 -0.83 23.34 -11.98
CA ARG A 489 -1.15 22.08 -12.66
C ARG A 489 -1.93 22.40 -13.94
N THR A 490 -1.72 21.58 -14.97
CA THR A 490 -2.50 21.62 -16.20
C THR A 490 -3.59 20.57 -16.13
N MET A 491 -4.83 20.94 -16.43
CA MET A 491 -5.98 20.04 -16.40
C MET A 491 -6.68 20.04 -17.77
N GLU A 492 -7.07 18.85 -18.22
CA GLU A 492 -7.91 18.67 -19.40
C GLU A 492 -9.34 18.41 -18.94
N LEU A 493 -10.31 19.07 -19.59
CA LEU A 493 -11.71 19.00 -19.21
C LEU A 493 -12.60 19.22 -20.43
N PHE A 494 -13.81 18.69 -20.39
CA PHE A 494 -14.79 18.78 -21.47
C PHE A 494 -15.89 19.77 -21.09
N LEU A 495 -16.05 20.84 -21.88
CA LEU A 495 -17.12 21.81 -21.72
C LEU A 495 -18.33 21.40 -22.57
N VAL A 496 -19.47 21.22 -21.93
CA VAL A 496 -20.76 20.90 -22.56
C VAL A 496 -21.62 22.17 -22.54
N ARG A 497 -21.87 22.73 -23.72
CA ARG A 497 -22.63 23.98 -23.89
C ARG A 497 -24.13 23.80 -23.63
N SER A 498 -24.80 24.89 -23.27
CA SER A 498 -26.27 24.92 -23.13
C SER A 498 -26.99 24.78 -24.49
N ASP A 499 -26.31 25.18 -25.56
CA ASP A 499 -26.79 25.10 -26.94
C ASP A 499 -26.52 23.70 -27.55
N PRO A 500 -27.56 22.98 -28.04
CA PRO A 500 -27.42 21.65 -28.63
C PRO A 500 -26.63 21.61 -29.95
N LEU A 501 -26.43 22.74 -30.63
CA LEU A 501 -25.67 22.79 -31.88
C LEU A 501 -24.16 22.67 -31.67
N PHE A 502 -23.68 22.89 -30.44
CA PHE A 502 -22.27 22.83 -30.10
C PHE A 502 -21.93 21.48 -29.48
N ARG A 503 -20.96 20.79 -30.08
CA ARG A 503 -20.42 19.55 -29.54
C ARG A 503 -19.64 19.81 -28.25
N PRO A 504 -19.52 18.82 -27.35
CA PRO A 504 -18.62 18.92 -26.20
C PRO A 504 -17.22 19.30 -26.67
N MET A 505 -16.66 20.35 -26.07
CA MET A 505 -15.36 20.88 -26.48
C MET A 505 -14.34 20.65 -25.37
N GLN A 506 -13.22 20.02 -25.72
CA GLN A 506 -12.11 19.77 -24.82
C GLN A 506 -11.27 21.05 -24.66
N TYR A 507 -11.07 21.46 -23.41
CA TYR A 507 -10.22 22.56 -23.00
C TYR A 507 -9.02 22.05 -22.21
N ARG A 508 -7.94 22.84 -22.24
CA ARG A 508 -6.77 22.64 -21.38
C ARG A 508 -6.51 23.92 -20.62
N VAL A 509 -6.60 23.86 -19.30
CA VAL A 509 -6.44 25.03 -18.41
C VAL A 509 -5.24 24.84 -17.49
N VAL A 510 -4.58 25.94 -17.14
CA VAL A 510 -3.51 25.98 -16.16
C VAL A 510 -4.04 26.65 -14.90
N VAL A 511 -3.98 25.94 -13.77
CA VAL A 511 -4.62 26.33 -12.52
C VAL A 511 -3.67 26.05 -11.35
N PRO A 512 -3.77 26.77 -10.21
CA PRO A 512 -2.94 26.50 -9.04
C PRO A 512 -3.15 25.07 -8.54
N LYS A 513 -2.07 24.35 -8.23
CA LYS A 513 -2.13 22.94 -7.78
C LYS A 513 -2.88 22.77 -6.45
N LEU A 514 -2.80 23.77 -5.58
CA LEU A 514 -3.54 23.86 -4.31
C LEU A 514 -4.77 24.78 -4.42
N GLY A 515 -5.19 25.13 -5.64
CA GLY A 515 -6.37 25.94 -5.89
C GLY A 515 -7.69 25.17 -5.70
N CYS A 516 -8.78 25.88 -5.86
CA CYS A 516 -10.14 25.38 -5.77
C CYS A 516 -10.84 25.39 -7.14
N VAL A 517 -12.02 24.78 -7.24
CA VAL A 517 -12.80 24.73 -8.49
C VAL A 517 -13.12 26.14 -9.01
N SER A 518 -13.28 27.13 -8.13
CA SER A 518 -13.48 28.53 -8.55
C SER A 518 -12.30 29.10 -9.35
N ASP A 519 -11.05 28.71 -9.04
CA ASP A 519 -9.86 29.09 -9.80
C ASP A 519 -9.90 28.48 -11.21
N LEU A 520 -10.39 27.24 -11.31
CA LEU A 520 -10.57 26.53 -12.57
C LEU A 520 -11.67 27.15 -13.43
N PHE A 521 -12.82 27.51 -12.84
CA PHE A 521 -13.87 28.22 -13.55
C PHE A 521 -13.41 29.60 -14.00
N SER A 522 -12.64 30.32 -13.19
CA SER A 522 -12.06 31.61 -13.58
C SER A 522 -11.09 31.47 -14.75
N ALA A 523 -10.30 30.40 -14.80
CA ALA A 523 -9.40 30.11 -15.92
C ALA A 523 -10.17 29.70 -17.19
N LEU A 524 -11.19 28.86 -17.05
CA LEU A 524 -12.02 28.38 -18.16
C LEU A 524 -12.89 29.50 -18.74
N SER A 525 -13.50 30.32 -17.89
CA SER A 525 -14.34 31.47 -18.26
C SER A 525 -13.61 32.43 -19.19
N LYS A 526 -12.32 32.68 -18.95
CA LYS A 526 -11.47 33.51 -19.83
C LYS A 526 -11.28 32.92 -21.23
N LEU A 527 -11.37 31.60 -21.38
CA LEU A 527 -11.21 30.92 -22.66
C LEU A 527 -12.55 30.76 -23.41
N CYS A 528 -13.61 30.36 -22.70
CA CYS A 528 -14.90 30.05 -23.33
C CYS A 528 -15.92 31.20 -23.31
N GLY A 529 -15.68 32.26 -22.52
CA GLY A 529 -16.57 33.41 -22.39
C GLY A 529 -17.84 33.17 -21.55
N ILE A 530 -17.97 32.02 -20.89
CA ILE A 530 -19.10 31.69 -20.01
C ILE A 530 -18.78 32.19 -18.59
N ALA A 531 -19.76 32.76 -17.89
CA ALA A 531 -19.59 33.22 -16.53
C ALA A 531 -19.43 32.04 -15.53
N PRO A 532 -18.54 32.12 -14.52
CA PRO A 532 -18.32 31.04 -13.56
C PRO A 532 -19.58 30.56 -12.81
N GLU A 533 -20.55 31.46 -12.58
CA GLU A 533 -21.85 31.14 -11.96
C GLU A 533 -22.70 30.17 -12.78
N ASN A 534 -22.51 30.12 -14.10
CA ASN A 534 -23.25 29.26 -15.03
C ASN A 534 -22.53 27.93 -15.31
N MET A 535 -21.59 27.52 -14.45
CA MET A 535 -20.78 26.33 -14.63
C MET A 535 -20.99 25.33 -13.50
N VAL A 536 -21.26 24.08 -13.86
CA VAL A 536 -21.26 22.95 -12.92
C VAL A 536 -20.25 21.90 -13.37
N MET A 537 -19.34 21.53 -12.47
CA MET A 537 -18.28 20.56 -12.73
C MET A 537 -18.65 19.19 -12.18
N ALA A 538 -18.45 18.15 -12.97
CA ALA A 538 -18.69 16.77 -12.55
C ALA A 538 -17.61 15.82 -13.09
N ASP A 539 -17.23 14.87 -12.25
CA ASP A 539 -16.48 13.66 -12.62
C ASP A 539 -17.46 12.63 -13.17
N VAL A 540 -17.25 12.23 -14.42
CA VAL A 540 -18.08 11.23 -15.11
C VAL A 540 -17.28 9.95 -15.25
N TYR A 541 -17.75 8.88 -14.62
CA TYR A 541 -17.10 7.57 -14.69
C TYR A 541 -18.13 6.48 -14.96
N ASN A 542 -17.88 5.66 -15.99
CA ASN A 542 -18.78 4.57 -16.40
C ASN A 542 -20.21 5.05 -16.71
N HIS A 543 -20.32 6.09 -17.55
CA HIS A 543 -21.59 6.67 -18.04
C HIS A 543 -22.51 7.27 -16.96
N ARG A 544 -21.97 7.66 -15.80
CA ARG A 544 -22.71 8.28 -14.69
C ARG A 544 -21.94 9.43 -14.04
N PHE A 545 -22.65 10.30 -13.34
CA PHE A 545 -22.04 11.31 -12.48
C PHE A 545 -21.50 10.62 -11.23
N HIS A 546 -20.17 10.46 -11.17
CA HIS A 546 -19.50 9.86 -10.02
C HIS A 546 -19.40 10.86 -8.87
N LYS A 547 -19.08 12.13 -9.19
CA LYS A 547 -19.05 13.23 -8.22
C LYS A 547 -19.37 14.55 -8.90
N MET A 548 -20.23 15.36 -8.28
CA MET A 548 -20.43 16.77 -8.63
C MET A 548 -19.63 17.64 -7.66
N TYR A 549 -18.83 18.56 -8.19
CA TYR A 549 -17.95 19.41 -7.39
C TYR A 549 -18.61 20.74 -7.03
N ARG A 550 -18.32 21.22 -5.83
CA ARG A 550 -18.63 22.59 -5.39
C ARG A 550 -17.49 23.54 -5.76
N GLN A 551 -17.79 24.83 -5.84
CA GLN A 551 -16.78 25.86 -6.16
C GLN A 551 -15.60 25.90 -5.15
N ASP A 552 -15.87 25.55 -3.88
CA ASP A 552 -14.88 25.51 -2.80
C ASP A 552 -14.06 24.20 -2.75
N ASP A 553 -14.40 23.20 -3.56
CA ASP A 553 -13.69 21.93 -3.54
C ASP A 553 -12.26 22.10 -4.07
N GLY A 554 -11.30 21.44 -3.41
CA GLY A 554 -9.89 21.51 -3.80
C GLY A 554 -9.60 20.73 -5.08
N LEU A 555 -8.83 21.33 -6.00
CA LEU A 555 -8.40 20.70 -7.25
C LEU A 555 -7.42 19.53 -7.02
N ASN A 556 -6.84 19.44 -5.83
CA ASN A 556 -6.00 18.33 -5.40
C ASN A 556 -6.76 16.99 -5.25
N GLN A 557 -8.09 17.01 -5.21
CA GLN A 557 -8.91 15.80 -5.14
C GLN A 557 -9.11 15.10 -6.49
N ILE A 558 -8.78 15.79 -7.59
CA ILE A 558 -9.03 15.31 -8.96
C ILE A 558 -7.79 14.59 -9.48
N MET A 559 -7.91 13.34 -9.90
CA MET A 559 -6.79 12.57 -10.47
C MET A 559 -6.57 12.92 -11.94
N ASP A 560 -5.35 12.71 -12.47
CA ASP A 560 -5.03 12.97 -13.89
C ASP A 560 -5.77 12.05 -14.87
N LYS A 561 -6.41 10.99 -14.38
CA LYS A 561 -7.15 10.00 -15.18
C LYS A 561 -8.67 10.17 -15.12
N ASP A 562 -9.16 11.16 -14.36
CA ASP A 562 -10.60 11.38 -14.19
C ASP A 562 -11.12 12.18 -15.38
N ASP A 563 -12.25 11.75 -15.94
CA ASP A 563 -12.90 12.45 -17.05
C ASP A 563 -13.81 13.55 -16.49
N ILE A 564 -13.27 14.77 -16.49
CA ILE A 564 -13.92 15.94 -15.95
C ILE A 564 -14.75 16.65 -17.00
N TYR A 565 -16.04 16.80 -16.71
CA TYR A 565 -16.99 17.55 -17.53
C TYR A 565 -17.45 18.81 -16.80
N VAL A 566 -17.53 19.92 -17.53
CA VAL A 566 -18.14 21.17 -17.09
C VAL A 566 -19.38 21.42 -17.93
N TYR A 567 -20.53 21.53 -17.29
CA TYR A 567 -21.81 21.78 -17.95
C TYR A 567 -22.17 23.26 -17.80
N GLU A 568 -22.50 23.90 -18.91
CA GLU A 568 -23.12 25.22 -18.93
C GLU A 568 -24.60 25.10 -18.55
N VAL A 569 -24.95 25.63 -17.38
CA VAL A 569 -26.30 25.58 -16.82
C VAL A 569 -26.70 26.96 -16.30
N GLN A 570 -28.00 27.20 -16.14
CA GLN A 570 -28.45 28.39 -15.42
C GLN A 570 -28.38 28.16 -13.91
N GLU A 571 -28.23 29.26 -13.16
CA GLU A 571 -28.27 29.23 -11.70
C GLU A 571 -29.61 28.67 -11.20
N GLU A 572 -29.57 27.81 -10.19
CA GLU A 572 -30.78 27.25 -9.61
C GLU A 572 -31.50 28.30 -8.76
N ASP A 573 -32.69 28.70 -9.17
CA ASP A 573 -33.54 29.65 -8.44
C ASP A 573 -34.87 29.00 -8.00
N SER A 574 -35.83 29.79 -7.54
CA SER A 574 -37.15 29.25 -7.15
C SER A 574 -37.96 28.67 -8.32
N GLU A 575 -37.62 29.00 -9.56
CA GLU A 575 -38.36 28.62 -10.77
C GLU A 575 -37.67 27.55 -11.62
N GLN A 576 -36.34 27.45 -11.57
CA GLN A 576 -35.50 26.56 -12.39
C GLN A 576 -34.70 25.57 -11.52
N MET A 577 -34.42 24.38 -12.05
CA MET A 577 -33.55 23.38 -11.42
C MET A 577 -32.68 22.67 -12.47
N ASN A 578 -31.50 22.18 -12.06
CA ASN A 578 -30.64 21.40 -12.94
C ASN A 578 -30.93 19.90 -12.75
N LEU A 579 -31.43 19.26 -13.81
CA LEU A 579 -31.88 17.88 -13.83
C LEU A 579 -30.79 16.98 -14.46
N PRO A 580 -30.22 16.03 -13.71
CA PRO A 580 -29.34 15.00 -14.27
C PRO A 580 -30.15 13.97 -15.06
N VAL A 581 -29.68 13.63 -16.26
CA VAL A 581 -30.30 12.67 -17.17
C VAL A 581 -29.30 11.60 -17.60
N TYR A 582 -29.66 10.34 -17.34
CA TYR A 582 -28.86 9.15 -17.71
C TYR A 582 -29.44 8.42 -18.91
N PHE A 583 -28.59 7.71 -19.65
CA PHE A 583 -28.99 6.93 -20.82
C PHE A 583 -28.91 5.45 -20.48
N ARG A 584 -29.98 4.71 -20.72
CA ARG A 584 -30.07 3.27 -20.41
C ARG A 584 -30.62 2.48 -21.58
N GLU A 585 -30.08 1.29 -21.76
CA GLU A 585 -30.60 0.29 -22.69
C GLU A 585 -31.35 -0.80 -21.92
N ARG A 586 -32.55 -1.17 -22.40
CA ARG A 586 -33.36 -2.25 -21.81
C ARG A 586 -33.14 -3.56 -22.57
N HIS A 587 -32.52 -4.55 -21.95
CA HIS A 587 -32.45 -5.89 -22.55
C HIS A 587 -33.72 -6.71 -22.25
N SER A 588 -34.27 -7.33 -23.30
CA SER A 588 -35.41 -8.25 -23.17
C SER A 588 -35.00 -9.58 -22.52
N LYS A 589 -35.95 -10.20 -21.81
CA LYS A 589 -35.78 -11.46 -21.06
C LYS A 589 -35.42 -12.60 -22.01
N GLN A 590 -34.20 -13.16 -21.92
CA GLN A 590 -34.01 -14.59 -22.21
C GLN A 590 -34.34 -15.40 -20.95
N ALA A 591 -34.99 -16.53 -21.15
CA ALA A 591 -35.63 -17.33 -20.10
C ALA A 591 -34.69 -17.62 -18.92
N GLY A 592 -34.98 -17.00 -17.76
CA GLY A 592 -34.37 -17.33 -16.46
C GLY A 592 -33.58 -16.23 -15.74
N GLY A 593 -33.26 -15.10 -16.37
CA GLY A 593 -32.50 -14.00 -15.74
C GLY A 593 -33.34 -12.79 -15.32
N SER A 594 -32.92 -12.09 -14.26
CA SER A 594 -33.43 -10.74 -13.93
C SER A 594 -33.13 -9.79 -15.09
N GLY A 595 -34.13 -9.08 -15.61
CA GLY A 595 -33.95 -8.10 -16.68
C GLY A 595 -33.08 -6.93 -16.19
N GLY A 596 -31.91 -6.74 -16.79
CA GLY A 596 -30.98 -5.66 -16.45
C GLY A 596 -31.09 -4.46 -17.40
N THR A 597 -30.96 -3.26 -16.86
CA THR A 597 -30.72 -2.02 -17.63
C THR A 597 -29.23 -1.68 -17.59
N MET A 598 -28.62 -1.38 -18.74
CA MET A 598 -27.22 -0.99 -18.84
C MET A 598 -27.09 0.50 -19.17
N LEU A 599 -26.24 1.23 -18.44
CA LEU A 599 -25.94 2.64 -18.75
C LEU A 599 -25.01 2.72 -19.96
N PHE A 600 -25.19 3.75 -20.79
CA PHE A 600 -24.32 4.04 -21.93
C PHE A 600 -24.22 5.55 -22.17
N GLY A 601 -23.35 6.00 -23.08
CA GLY A 601 -23.28 7.40 -23.52
C GLY A 601 -22.83 8.40 -22.45
N GLN A 602 -22.92 9.69 -22.79
CA GLN A 602 -22.55 10.78 -21.88
C GLN A 602 -23.79 11.26 -21.12
N PRO A 603 -23.77 11.33 -19.77
CA PRO A 603 -24.89 11.86 -19.01
C PRO A 603 -25.10 13.36 -19.31
N LEU A 604 -26.34 13.81 -19.28
CA LEU A 604 -26.70 15.21 -19.51
C LEU A 604 -27.09 15.90 -18.21
N LEU A 605 -26.80 17.19 -18.11
CA LEU A 605 -27.31 18.07 -17.06
C LEU A 605 -28.12 19.18 -17.73
N LEU A 606 -29.42 19.24 -17.46
CA LEU A 606 -30.35 20.14 -18.15
C LEU A 606 -31.06 21.07 -17.16
N THR A 607 -31.03 22.38 -17.42
CA THR A 607 -31.87 23.33 -16.68
C THR A 607 -33.33 23.19 -17.14
N VAL A 608 -34.23 22.92 -16.19
CA VAL A 608 -35.67 22.75 -16.43
C VAL A 608 -36.51 23.52 -15.38
N PRO A 609 -37.73 23.96 -15.73
CA PRO A 609 -38.65 24.55 -14.77
C PRO A 609 -39.02 23.58 -13.63
N ARG A 610 -38.98 24.07 -12.38
CA ARG A 610 -39.40 23.32 -11.17
C ARG A 610 -40.89 23.02 -11.13
N HIS A 611 -41.69 23.86 -11.79
CA HIS A 611 -43.14 23.77 -11.80
C HIS A 611 -43.66 23.58 -13.23
N ASN A 612 -44.69 22.77 -13.39
CA ASN A 612 -45.41 22.57 -14.66
C ASN A 612 -44.56 22.02 -15.82
N LEU A 613 -43.48 21.29 -15.55
CA LEU A 613 -42.71 20.62 -16.60
C LEU A 613 -43.53 19.51 -17.26
N LEU A 614 -43.81 19.64 -18.55
CA LEU A 614 -44.50 18.62 -19.35
C LEU A 614 -43.50 17.57 -19.83
N ALA A 615 -43.88 16.29 -19.75
CA ALA A 615 -43.05 15.18 -20.25
C ALA A 615 -42.68 15.33 -21.74
N GLU A 616 -43.59 15.88 -22.55
CA GLU A 616 -43.35 16.16 -23.98
C GLU A 616 -42.29 17.24 -24.19
N ALA A 617 -42.29 18.30 -23.36
CA ALA A 617 -41.30 19.36 -23.44
C ALA A 617 -39.90 18.83 -23.09
N LEU A 618 -39.79 17.97 -22.08
CA LEU A 618 -38.54 17.30 -21.72
C LEU A 618 -38.06 16.34 -22.83
N TYR A 619 -38.99 15.62 -23.47
CA TYR A 619 -38.69 14.71 -24.58
C TYR A 619 -38.09 15.44 -25.78
N LEU A 620 -38.69 16.55 -26.20
CA LEU A 620 -38.18 17.36 -27.30
C LEU A 620 -36.82 17.97 -26.95
N ARG A 621 -36.63 18.44 -25.72
CA ARG A 621 -35.35 19.02 -25.25
C ARG A 621 -34.21 18.00 -25.28
N ILE A 622 -34.48 16.75 -24.91
CA ILE A 622 -33.50 15.66 -24.95
C ILE A 622 -33.26 15.19 -26.39
N LEU A 623 -34.30 15.12 -27.23
CA LEU A 623 -34.13 14.79 -28.65
C LEU A 623 -33.24 15.79 -29.38
N GLU A 624 -33.42 17.10 -29.15
CA GLU A 624 -32.55 18.15 -29.69
C GLU A 624 -31.08 17.93 -29.28
N ARG A 625 -30.86 17.46 -28.05
CA ARG A 625 -29.51 17.22 -27.51
C ARG A 625 -28.83 15.97 -28.08
N ILE A 626 -29.59 14.93 -28.40
CA ILE A 626 -29.04 13.66 -28.91
C ILE A 626 -28.79 13.72 -30.43
N GLY A 627 -29.33 14.73 -31.13
CA GLY A 627 -29.05 14.92 -32.56
C GLY A 627 -29.66 13.86 -33.48
N CYS A 628 -30.61 13.04 -32.99
CA CYS A 628 -31.28 12.02 -33.81
C CYS A 628 -32.02 12.67 -34.99
N SER A 629 -31.45 12.56 -36.18
CA SER A 629 -32.09 12.93 -37.43
C SER A 629 -33.36 12.10 -37.62
N ARG A 630 -34.49 12.77 -37.85
CA ARG A 630 -35.78 12.15 -38.14
C ARG A 630 -35.63 11.26 -39.37
N ALA A 631 -35.53 9.94 -39.19
CA ALA A 631 -35.42 8.98 -40.29
C ALA A 631 -36.59 9.21 -41.28
N GLU A 632 -36.26 9.71 -42.47
CA GLU A 632 -37.24 9.91 -43.54
C GLU A 632 -37.84 8.57 -43.95
N GLY A 633 -39.16 8.54 -44.14
CA GLY A 633 -39.93 7.33 -44.42
C GLY A 633 -39.60 6.70 -45.78
N PRO A 634 -39.97 5.42 -45.97
CA PRO A 634 -39.66 4.71 -47.20
C PRO A 634 -40.53 5.22 -48.36
N THR A 635 -39.91 5.81 -49.39
CA THR A 635 -40.54 6.03 -50.69
C THR A 635 -40.80 4.68 -51.38
N PRO A 636 -42.02 4.39 -51.87
CA PRO A 636 -42.30 3.17 -52.58
C PRO A 636 -42.07 3.34 -54.09
N THR A 637 -41.88 2.20 -54.74
CA THR A 637 -41.90 1.94 -56.19
C THR A 637 -40.60 2.17 -56.96
N GLY A 638 -40.17 1.11 -57.65
CA GLY A 638 -39.07 1.18 -58.60
C GLY A 638 -38.29 -0.11 -58.81
N SER A 639 -39.00 -1.23 -58.88
CA SER A 639 -38.66 -2.47 -59.58
C SER A 639 -37.30 -2.59 -60.32
N HIS A 640 -36.67 -3.75 -60.05
CA HIS A 640 -35.87 -4.61 -60.93
C HIS A 640 -34.35 -4.76 -60.69
N SER A 641 -34.07 -5.96 -60.13
CA SER A 641 -33.11 -7.01 -60.54
C SER A 641 -31.63 -6.91 -60.18
N ASP A 642 -31.19 -7.82 -59.30
CA ASP A 642 -30.47 -9.07 -59.64
C ASP A 642 -29.62 -9.00 -60.93
N LYS A 643 -28.32 -9.36 -60.97
CA LYS A 643 -27.70 -10.53 -60.34
C LYS A 643 -26.15 -10.50 -60.37
N GLU A 644 -25.61 -11.20 -59.38
CA GLU A 644 -24.37 -12.00 -59.29
C GLU A 644 -23.49 -12.19 -60.54
N GLY A 645 -22.18 -11.88 -60.41
CA GLY A 645 -21.16 -12.86 -60.00
C GLY A 645 -20.67 -13.95 -60.98
N GLY A 646 -19.59 -13.64 -61.72
CA GLY A 646 -18.51 -14.59 -62.10
C GLY A 646 -18.52 -15.15 -63.54
N ALA A 647 -17.40 -15.37 -64.24
CA ALA A 647 -16.01 -15.00 -64.02
C ALA A 647 -15.20 -15.23 -65.33
N ASN A 648 -14.49 -14.16 -65.77
CA ASN A 648 -13.15 -14.13 -66.39
C ASN A 648 -12.96 -15.02 -67.66
N PRO A 649 -11.76 -15.15 -68.27
CA PRO A 649 -11.64 -15.55 -69.67
C PRO A 649 -12.31 -16.90 -70.01
N LEU A 650 -12.70 -16.95 -71.29
CA LEU A 650 -13.46 -17.95 -72.08
C LEU A 650 -14.99 -17.90 -71.83
N SER A 651 -15.89 -17.70 -72.81
CA SER A 651 -15.80 -17.54 -74.27
C SER A 651 -17.20 -17.15 -74.82
N ASP A 652 -17.23 -16.37 -75.90
CA ASP A 652 -18.15 -16.35 -77.07
C ASP A 652 -19.67 -16.62 -76.96
N GLY A 653 -20.44 -15.71 -77.60
CA GLY A 653 -21.37 -16.09 -78.67
C GLY A 653 -22.87 -16.29 -78.35
N ALA A 654 -23.67 -15.29 -78.71
CA ALA A 654 -25.00 -15.35 -79.37
C ALA A 654 -26.11 -16.37 -78.95
N SER A 655 -27.28 -15.80 -78.64
CA SER A 655 -28.65 -16.17 -79.09
C SER A 655 -29.56 -17.15 -78.31
N CYS A 656 -30.78 -16.64 -78.05
CA CYS A 656 -32.14 -17.23 -78.14
C CYS A 656 -32.63 -18.48 -77.36
N SER A 657 -33.75 -18.24 -76.65
CA SER A 657 -35.02 -19.02 -76.58
C SER A 657 -35.28 -20.16 -75.57
N SER A 658 -36.35 -19.96 -74.78
CA SER A 658 -37.46 -20.86 -74.37
C SER A 658 -37.24 -22.16 -73.56
N GLY A 659 -38.08 -22.33 -72.51
CA GLY A 659 -38.86 -23.58 -72.31
C GLY A 659 -38.78 -24.33 -70.97
N ALA A 660 -39.85 -24.23 -70.18
CA ALA A 660 -40.64 -25.31 -69.53
C ALA A 660 -40.11 -26.25 -68.40
N GLN A 661 -40.94 -26.30 -67.34
CA GLN A 661 -41.56 -27.48 -66.67
C GLN A 661 -40.88 -28.30 -65.54
N SER A 662 -41.71 -28.51 -64.50
CA SER A 662 -41.90 -29.75 -63.68
C SER A 662 -40.80 -30.08 -62.66
N SER A 663 -41.02 -30.77 -61.54
CA SER A 663 -42.18 -31.20 -60.74
C SER A 663 -41.62 -31.99 -59.54
N ALA A 664 -42.43 -32.13 -58.50
CA ALA A 664 -42.47 -33.26 -57.56
C ALA A 664 -41.43 -33.34 -56.42
N GLY A 665 -41.98 -33.46 -55.21
CA GLY A 665 -41.68 -34.60 -54.37
C GLY A 665 -41.25 -34.28 -52.94
N GLY A 666 -42.07 -34.72 -51.97
CA GLY A 666 -41.55 -35.21 -50.70
C GLY A 666 -42.06 -34.52 -49.43
N SER A 667 -43.25 -34.92 -48.99
CA SER A 667 -43.74 -34.79 -47.62
C SER A 667 -42.74 -35.32 -46.58
N SER A 668 -42.67 -34.74 -45.39
CA SER A 668 -43.48 -35.18 -44.23
C SER A 668 -42.90 -34.69 -42.89
N ASN A 669 -43.84 -34.26 -42.04
CA ASN A 669 -43.82 -34.22 -40.58
C ASN A 669 -43.14 -33.02 -39.90
N SER A 670 -43.85 -31.89 -39.99
CA SER A 670 -44.57 -31.20 -38.89
C SER A 670 -44.59 -31.90 -37.51
N GLU A 671 -44.69 -31.25 -36.34
CA GLU A 671 -45.49 -30.09 -35.89
C GLU A 671 -44.73 -29.43 -34.69
N ALA A 672 -44.65 -28.10 -34.44
CA ALA A 672 -45.69 -27.11 -34.09
C ALA A 672 -46.66 -27.62 -32.99
N SER A 673 -47.16 -26.91 -31.99
CA SER A 673 -47.02 -25.57 -31.41
C SER A 673 -47.98 -25.52 -30.20
N CYS A 674 -47.64 -24.72 -29.19
CA CYS A 674 -48.50 -23.99 -28.23
C CYS A 674 -49.99 -24.37 -27.98
N SER A 675 -50.39 -24.45 -26.70
CA SER A 675 -51.76 -24.08 -26.27
C SER A 675 -51.82 -23.67 -24.79
N SER A 676 -52.47 -22.53 -24.55
CA SER A 676 -52.84 -21.95 -23.25
C SER A 676 -54.26 -22.34 -22.83
N GLY A 677 -54.53 -22.39 -21.52
CA GLY A 677 -55.87 -22.20 -20.93
C GLY A 677 -56.56 -23.46 -20.40
N ALA A 678 -57.08 -23.41 -19.17
CA ALA A 678 -57.63 -24.55 -18.44
C ALA A 678 -58.96 -25.12 -19.01
N SER A 679 -59.05 -26.46 -18.96
CA SER A 679 -60.22 -27.36 -18.96
C SER A 679 -61.30 -27.28 -20.06
N SER A 680 -61.38 -28.39 -20.81
CA SER A 680 -62.55 -29.06 -21.43
C SER A 680 -63.45 -28.34 -22.45
N SER A 681 -63.45 -28.96 -23.65
CA SER A 681 -64.52 -29.18 -24.63
C SER A 681 -64.96 -28.06 -25.59
N ALA A 682 -64.60 -28.32 -26.86
CA ALA A 682 -65.42 -28.28 -28.09
C ALA A 682 -65.81 -26.93 -28.75
N GLY A 683 -65.45 -26.81 -30.05
CA GLY A 683 -66.16 -25.98 -31.05
C GLY A 683 -65.33 -24.83 -31.67
N GLY A 684 -65.00 -24.92 -32.97
CA GLY A 684 -64.12 -24.01 -33.71
C GLY A 684 -64.67 -22.63 -34.15
N PRO A 685 -63.86 -21.83 -34.90
CA PRO A 685 -64.06 -20.38 -35.09
C PRO A 685 -64.45 -19.95 -36.52
N SER A 686 -64.88 -18.68 -36.68
CA SER A 686 -64.79 -17.96 -37.97
C SER A 686 -64.48 -16.46 -37.78
N SER A 687 -63.41 -16.03 -38.48
CA SER A 687 -63.05 -14.74 -39.10
C SER A 687 -63.64 -13.40 -38.62
N GLY A 688 -62.76 -12.38 -38.48
CA GLY A 688 -63.14 -10.97 -38.59
C GLY A 688 -62.00 -9.97 -38.28
N SER A 689 -61.38 -9.43 -39.31
CA SER A 689 -60.41 -8.33 -39.31
C SER A 689 -60.98 -6.98 -38.82
N LYS A 690 -60.17 -6.13 -38.18
CA LYS A 690 -60.20 -4.66 -38.33
C LYS A 690 -58.92 -4.02 -37.77
N GLY A 691 -58.29 -3.16 -38.60
CA GLY A 691 -57.07 -2.42 -38.26
C GLY A 691 -57.32 -1.12 -37.49
N VAL A 692 -56.25 -0.59 -36.90
CA VAL A 692 -56.17 0.75 -36.30
C VAL A 692 -54.82 1.38 -36.65
N SER A 693 -54.86 2.66 -37.03
CA SER A 693 -53.74 3.53 -37.42
C SER A 693 -52.73 3.75 -36.29
N ALA A 694 -51.44 3.54 -36.54
CA ALA A 694 -50.37 3.76 -35.56
C ALA A 694 -49.83 5.20 -35.60
N ALA A 695 -49.81 5.86 -34.43
CA ALA A 695 -49.07 7.09 -34.18
C ALA A 695 -47.54 6.81 -34.22
N PRO A 696 -46.68 7.81 -34.51
CA PRO A 696 -45.23 7.60 -34.55
C PRO A 696 -44.73 7.17 -33.17
N SER A 697 -44.08 6.01 -33.10
CA SER A 697 -43.52 5.45 -31.87
C SER A 697 -42.37 6.32 -31.33
N ARG A 698 -42.44 6.75 -30.06
CA ARG A 698 -41.34 7.45 -29.38
C ARG A 698 -40.08 6.58 -29.36
N LEU A 699 -38.90 7.21 -29.46
CA LEU A 699 -37.60 6.54 -29.55
C LEU A 699 -37.11 5.98 -28.21
N PHE A 700 -37.49 6.63 -27.10
CA PHE A 700 -37.14 6.23 -25.75
C PHE A 700 -38.26 6.59 -24.77
N SER A 701 -38.25 5.96 -23.59
CA SER A 701 -39.20 6.21 -22.49
C SER A 701 -38.51 6.80 -21.26
N PHE A 702 -39.25 7.49 -20.40
CA PHE A 702 -38.70 8.07 -19.18
C PHE A 702 -38.93 7.20 -17.95
N SER A 703 -37.90 7.12 -17.11
CA SER A 703 -38.00 6.54 -15.77
C SER A 703 -37.35 7.46 -14.75
N MET A 704 -38.00 7.65 -13.60
CA MET A 704 -37.34 8.24 -12.44
C MET A 704 -36.40 7.20 -11.84
N VAL A 705 -35.17 7.62 -11.55
CA VAL A 705 -34.10 6.73 -11.09
C VAL A 705 -33.42 7.27 -9.86
N ASN A 706 -32.73 6.38 -9.14
CA ASN A 706 -31.83 6.80 -8.07
C ASN A 706 -30.69 7.69 -8.59
N SER A 707 -29.94 8.33 -7.69
CA SER A 707 -28.82 9.21 -8.02
C SER A 707 -27.74 8.55 -8.89
N TYR A 708 -27.66 7.21 -8.88
CA TYR A 708 -26.72 6.41 -9.69
C TYR A 708 -27.27 5.98 -11.06
N GLY A 709 -28.53 6.28 -11.37
CA GLY A 709 -29.19 5.93 -12.63
C GLY A 709 -29.62 4.47 -12.77
N THR A 710 -29.29 3.59 -11.82
CA THR A 710 -29.39 2.13 -12.01
C THR A 710 -30.73 1.53 -11.56
N ALA A 711 -31.39 2.12 -10.57
CA ALA A 711 -32.65 1.57 -10.02
C ALA A 711 -33.83 2.49 -10.35
N ASN A 712 -34.94 1.89 -10.83
CA ASN A 712 -36.19 2.61 -11.07
C ASN A 712 -36.88 2.94 -9.75
N ILE A 713 -37.21 4.21 -9.54
CA ILE A 713 -38.01 4.68 -8.39
C ILE A 713 -39.49 4.69 -8.76
N SER A 714 -39.83 5.23 -9.94
CA SER A 714 -41.20 5.24 -10.46
C SER A 714 -41.22 5.35 -11.99
N PRO A 715 -42.09 4.60 -12.70
CA PRO A 715 -42.34 4.85 -14.11
C PRO A 715 -43.06 6.20 -14.26
N LEU A 716 -42.60 7.04 -15.19
CA LEU A 716 -43.28 8.30 -15.51
C LEU A 716 -44.40 8.03 -16.53
N PRO A 717 -45.62 8.55 -16.33
CA PRO A 717 -46.71 8.36 -17.29
C PRO A 717 -46.40 9.04 -18.63
N CYS A 718 -46.72 8.36 -19.73
CA CYS A 718 -46.25 8.76 -21.06
C CYS A 718 -46.98 9.94 -21.70
N ASP A 719 -48.13 10.42 -21.22
CA ASP A 719 -48.91 11.41 -21.98
C ASP A 719 -49.39 12.60 -21.14
N GLY A 720 -49.09 13.83 -21.61
CA GLY A 720 -49.74 15.09 -21.22
C GLY A 720 -49.62 15.56 -19.76
N ASN A 721 -49.04 14.77 -18.87
CA ASN A 721 -49.04 15.03 -17.43
C ASN A 721 -47.85 15.89 -16.99
N VAL A 722 -48.09 16.75 -15.99
CA VAL A 722 -47.06 17.51 -15.30
C VAL A 722 -46.17 16.56 -14.49
N LEU A 723 -44.87 16.60 -14.75
CA LEU A 723 -43.87 15.86 -13.98
C LEU A 723 -43.74 16.47 -12.59
N LYS A 724 -43.98 15.69 -11.54
CA LYS A 724 -43.69 16.09 -10.16
C LYS A 724 -42.23 15.79 -9.86
N LEU A 725 -41.37 16.78 -10.04
CA LEU A 725 -39.94 16.70 -9.74
C LEU A 725 -39.64 17.27 -8.35
N ASN A 726 -38.92 16.51 -7.54
CA ASN A 726 -38.27 16.97 -6.32
C ASN A 726 -36.89 17.57 -6.66
N PRO A 727 -36.28 18.41 -5.80
CA PRO A 727 -34.97 19.02 -6.04
C PRO A 727 -33.82 18.04 -6.31
N HIS A 728 -33.93 16.79 -5.84
CA HIS A 728 -32.92 15.73 -6.04
C HIS A 728 -33.35 14.68 -7.07
N SER A 729 -34.32 15.01 -7.93
CA SER A 729 -34.82 14.09 -8.94
C SER A 729 -33.75 13.79 -9.98
N THR A 730 -33.65 12.52 -10.37
CA THR A 730 -32.78 12.08 -11.46
C THR A 730 -33.60 11.26 -12.44
N VAL A 731 -33.39 11.48 -13.74
CA VAL A 731 -34.17 10.83 -14.81
C VAL A 731 -33.25 9.95 -15.63
N ALA A 732 -33.75 8.80 -16.08
CA ALA A 732 -33.12 8.01 -17.13
C ALA A 732 -34.01 7.94 -18.37
N ILE A 733 -33.39 7.99 -19.54
CA ILE A 733 -34.01 7.65 -20.81
C ILE A 733 -33.71 6.20 -21.15
N ASP A 734 -34.78 5.42 -21.33
CA ASP A 734 -34.73 4.00 -21.61
C ASP A 734 -34.95 3.76 -23.10
N TRP A 735 -33.89 3.33 -23.77
CA TRP A 735 -33.88 2.94 -25.17
C TRP A 735 -34.19 1.45 -25.32
N ASP A 736 -34.95 1.15 -26.37
CA ASP A 736 -35.07 -0.19 -26.89
C ASP A 736 -33.84 -0.53 -27.76
N PRO A 737 -33.23 -1.73 -27.62
CA PRO A 737 -32.00 -2.11 -28.32
C PRO A 737 -32.06 -1.96 -29.84
N ASP A 738 -33.20 -2.31 -30.45
CA ASP A 738 -33.38 -2.26 -31.91
C ASP A 738 -33.60 -0.83 -32.39
N THR A 739 -34.11 0.03 -31.53
CA THR A 739 -34.28 1.47 -31.81
C THR A 739 -32.96 2.23 -31.65
N ARG A 740 -32.17 1.91 -30.62
CA ARG A 740 -30.82 2.47 -30.41
C ARG A 740 -29.92 2.18 -31.60
N LYS A 741 -29.80 0.91 -32.01
CA LYS A 741 -28.95 0.52 -33.16
C LYS A 741 -29.29 1.23 -34.46
N ARG A 742 -30.54 1.66 -34.65
CA ARG A 742 -31.00 2.34 -35.87
C ARG A 742 -30.90 3.86 -35.80
N CYS A 743 -30.99 4.44 -34.61
CA CYS A 743 -31.22 5.88 -34.46
C CYS A 743 -30.16 6.59 -33.60
N TYR A 744 -29.26 5.85 -32.94
CA TYR A 744 -28.21 6.39 -32.07
C TYR A 744 -26.85 6.00 -32.63
N ASP A 745 -26.09 6.98 -33.10
CA ASP A 745 -24.71 6.79 -33.54
C ASP A 745 -23.78 7.01 -32.34
N ASP A 746 -23.19 5.93 -31.83
CA ASP A 746 -22.27 5.98 -30.70
C ASP A 746 -20.99 6.80 -31.03
N GLN A 747 -20.52 6.78 -32.28
CA GLN A 747 -19.33 7.55 -32.68
C GLN A 747 -19.62 9.04 -32.77
N GLU A 748 -20.81 9.41 -33.25
CA GLU A 748 -21.20 10.81 -33.31
C GLU A 748 -21.54 11.37 -31.92
N ALA A 749 -22.15 10.57 -31.05
CA ALA A 749 -22.53 10.98 -29.70
C ALA A 749 -21.32 11.17 -28.77
N GLU A 750 -20.20 10.49 -29.01
CA GLU A 750 -18.95 10.62 -28.25
C GLU A 750 -17.94 11.59 -28.90
N ALA A 751 -18.27 12.17 -30.05
CA ALA A 751 -17.39 13.09 -30.76
C ALA A 751 -17.21 14.40 -29.98
N SER A 752 -15.96 14.76 -29.68
CA SER A 752 -15.60 16.04 -29.05
C SER A 752 -14.70 16.89 -29.94
N GLU A 753 -14.88 18.20 -29.86
CA GLU A 753 -14.03 19.18 -30.55
C GLU A 753 -12.87 19.62 -29.64
N LYS A 754 -11.73 19.97 -30.21
CA LYS A 754 -10.55 20.40 -29.43
C LYS A 754 -10.35 21.90 -29.56
N HIS A 755 -10.36 22.61 -28.44
CA HIS A 755 -10.01 24.01 -28.39
C HIS A 755 -8.51 24.23 -28.68
N GLU A 756 -8.13 25.42 -29.15
CA GLU A 756 -6.73 25.77 -29.50
C GLU A 756 -5.76 25.52 -28.32
N SER A 757 -6.22 25.68 -27.08
CA SER A 757 -5.47 25.37 -25.85
C SER A 757 -4.98 23.92 -25.77
N VAL A 758 -5.69 22.97 -26.39
CA VAL A 758 -5.33 21.54 -26.41
C VAL A 758 -4.30 21.26 -27.51
N LEU A 759 -4.38 22.00 -28.61
CA LEU A 759 -3.52 21.88 -29.80
C LEU A 759 -2.13 22.48 -29.59
N GLN A 760 -1.96 23.36 -28.59
CA GLN A 760 -0.63 23.85 -28.23
C GLN A 760 0.28 22.69 -27.82
N PRO A 761 1.51 22.60 -28.36
CA PRO A 761 2.46 21.54 -28.02
C PRO A 761 2.73 21.58 -26.52
N GLN A 762 2.67 20.41 -25.87
CA GLN A 762 3.05 20.30 -24.46
C GLN A 762 4.43 20.93 -24.29
N LYS A 763 4.55 21.93 -23.39
CA LYS A 763 5.87 22.34 -22.90
C LYS A 763 6.53 21.05 -22.41
N LYS A 764 7.67 20.68 -23.01
CA LYS A 764 8.47 19.51 -22.60
C LYS A 764 8.54 19.50 -21.07
N LYS A 765 8.31 18.33 -20.46
CA LYS A 765 8.43 18.15 -19.01
C LYS A 765 9.71 18.83 -18.54
N THR A 766 9.56 19.90 -17.76
CA THR A 766 10.67 20.65 -17.16
C THR A 766 11.49 19.68 -16.31
N THR A 767 12.65 19.30 -16.81
CA THR A 767 13.73 18.67 -16.06
C THR A 767 14.30 19.70 -15.10
N VAL A 768 14.55 19.30 -13.86
CA VAL A 768 15.21 20.13 -12.85
C VAL A 768 16.62 19.61 -12.68
N ALA A 769 17.63 20.46 -12.77
CA ALA A 769 19.00 20.03 -12.51
C ALA A 769 19.24 19.84 -11.00
N LEU A 770 20.06 18.85 -10.60
CA LEU A 770 20.39 18.60 -9.19
C LEU A 770 20.94 19.85 -8.48
N ARG A 771 21.73 20.65 -9.20
CA ARG A 771 22.22 21.95 -8.72
C ARG A 771 21.10 22.88 -8.24
N GLU A 772 19.96 22.94 -8.93
CA GLU A 772 18.84 23.80 -8.57
C GLU A 772 18.18 23.33 -7.26
N CYS A 773 18.22 22.02 -6.99
CA CYS A 773 17.77 21.46 -5.72
C CYS A 773 18.74 21.79 -4.56
N ILE A 774 20.05 21.85 -4.83
CA ILE A 774 21.07 22.25 -3.85
C ILE A 774 20.99 23.75 -3.58
N ASP A 775 20.80 24.57 -4.61
CA ASP A 775 20.54 26.01 -4.47
C ASP A 775 19.29 26.24 -3.61
N LEU A 776 18.20 25.53 -3.90
CA LEU A 776 16.97 25.63 -3.11
C LEU A 776 17.19 25.22 -1.65
N PHE A 777 18.00 24.18 -1.40
CA PHE A 777 18.37 23.77 -0.04
C PHE A 777 19.17 24.83 0.73
N THR A 778 20.03 25.58 0.03
CA THR A 778 20.90 26.62 0.64
C THR A 778 20.26 28.01 0.66
N THR A 779 19.09 28.19 0.03
CA THR A 779 18.33 29.42 0.12
C THR A 779 17.79 29.66 1.54
N MET A 780 17.68 30.93 1.90
CA MET A 780 17.10 31.33 3.19
C MET A 780 15.59 31.09 3.17
N GLU A 781 15.08 30.36 4.15
CA GLU A 781 13.67 30.08 4.35
C GLU A 781 13.16 30.63 5.68
N THR A 782 11.86 30.92 5.79
CA THR A 782 11.24 31.30 7.06
C THR A 782 10.67 30.05 7.72
N LEU A 783 10.98 29.85 9.01
CA LEU A 783 10.46 28.71 9.76
C LEU A 783 8.94 28.75 9.87
N GLY A 784 8.31 27.58 9.78
CA GLY A 784 6.85 27.43 9.88
C GLY A 784 6.32 27.67 11.30
N GLU A 785 5.01 27.88 11.41
CA GLU A 785 4.29 28.09 12.69
C GLU A 785 4.48 26.95 13.70
N HIS A 786 4.72 25.73 13.23
CA HIS A 786 4.84 24.54 14.07
C HIS A 786 6.29 24.16 14.41
N ASP A 787 7.29 24.87 13.87
CA ASP A 787 8.72 24.66 14.17
C ASP A 787 9.46 26.00 14.44
N PRO A 788 9.00 26.81 15.40
CA PRO A 788 9.63 28.10 15.68
C PRO A 788 10.94 27.94 16.47
N TRP A 789 11.89 28.83 16.24
CA TRP A 789 13.17 28.85 16.96
C TRP A 789 13.09 29.63 18.26
N TYR A 790 13.64 29.08 19.35
CA TYR A 790 13.73 29.78 20.63
C TYR A 790 14.84 30.84 20.60
N CYS A 791 14.45 32.11 20.60
CA CYS A 791 15.40 33.21 20.65
C CYS A 791 15.88 33.46 22.08
N PRO A 792 17.19 33.34 22.39
CA PRO A 792 17.71 33.57 23.75
C PRO A 792 17.63 35.05 24.18
N THR A 793 17.60 35.98 23.22
CA THR A 793 17.47 37.43 23.50
C THR A 793 16.03 37.82 23.80
N CYS A 794 15.07 37.41 22.95
CA CYS A 794 13.64 37.67 23.19
C CYS A 794 13.02 36.76 24.26
N LYS A 795 13.70 35.65 24.61
CA LYS A 795 13.21 34.57 25.49
C LYS A 795 11.84 34.01 25.05
N LYS A 796 11.61 33.96 23.75
CA LYS A 796 10.35 33.52 23.12
C LYS A 796 10.65 32.74 21.84
N HIS A 797 9.77 31.82 21.49
CA HIS A 797 9.79 31.13 20.19
C HIS A 797 9.36 32.09 19.08
N GLN A 798 10.19 32.18 18.03
CA GLN A 798 10.00 33.08 16.91
C GLN A 798 10.09 32.33 15.59
N GLN A 799 9.36 32.80 14.58
CA GLN A 799 9.54 32.37 13.19
C GLN A 799 10.80 33.02 12.62
N ALA A 800 11.96 32.50 13.03
CA ALA A 800 13.24 32.92 12.51
C ALA A 800 13.39 32.56 11.04
N THR A 801 14.21 33.32 10.31
CA THR A 801 14.69 32.87 9.02
C THR A 801 15.89 31.95 9.24
N LYS A 802 15.90 30.79 8.57
CA LYS A 802 16.94 29.79 8.63
C LYS A 802 17.60 29.66 7.27
N LYS A 803 18.93 29.57 7.25
CA LYS A 803 19.72 29.32 6.06
C LYS A 803 20.74 28.23 6.36
N PHE A 804 20.90 27.29 5.44
CA PHE A 804 21.96 26.28 5.48
C PHE A 804 23.03 26.61 4.44
N ASP A 805 24.30 26.53 4.83
CA ASP A 805 25.43 26.58 3.92
C ASP A 805 26.28 25.31 4.13
N LEU A 806 26.77 24.68 3.06
CA LEU A 806 27.61 23.48 3.19
C LEU A 806 29.03 23.92 3.59
N TRP A 807 29.56 23.38 4.69
CA TRP A 807 30.90 23.75 5.19
C TRP A 807 31.95 22.70 4.81
N SER A 808 31.69 21.43 5.09
CA SER A 808 32.57 20.32 4.70
C SER A 808 31.76 19.10 4.30
N LEU A 809 32.16 18.42 3.22
CA LEU A 809 31.44 17.28 2.68
C LEU A 809 32.15 15.94 2.97
N PRO A 810 31.38 14.85 3.15
CA PRO A 810 31.90 13.53 3.49
C PRO A 810 32.59 12.81 2.33
N ARG A 811 33.27 11.69 2.61
CA ARG A 811 33.83 10.81 1.58
C ARG A 811 32.74 10.17 0.72
N LEU A 812 31.65 9.71 1.34
CA LEU A 812 30.43 9.29 0.66
C LEU A 812 29.30 10.25 0.99
N LEU A 813 28.80 10.93 -0.03
CA LEU A 813 27.69 11.86 0.07
C LEU A 813 26.39 11.14 -0.32
N VAL A 814 25.47 11.03 0.63
CA VAL A 814 24.12 10.52 0.40
C VAL A 814 23.18 11.71 0.15
N VAL A 815 22.53 11.72 -1.00
CA VAL A 815 21.60 12.79 -1.42
C VAL A 815 20.21 12.19 -1.60
N HIS A 816 19.30 12.53 -0.71
CA HIS A 816 17.89 12.19 -0.78
C HIS A 816 17.11 13.30 -1.50
N LEU A 817 16.31 12.93 -2.50
CA LEU A 817 15.40 13.83 -3.20
C LEU A 817 14.03 13.78 -2.51
N LYS A 818 13.61 14.88 -1.87
CA LYS A 818 12.35 14.96 -1.10
C LYS A 818 11.12 14.91 -2.02
N ARG A 819 10.80 13.72 -2.52
CA ARG A 819 9.68 13.49 -3.46
C ARG A 819 8.34 13.39 -2.77
N PHE A 820 8.30 12.82 -1.56
CA PHE A 820 7.05 12.63 -0.85
C PHE A 820 6.65 13.88 -0.07
N SER A 821 5.38 14.26 -0.21
CA SER A 821 4.76 15.32 0.59
C SER A 821 3.57 14.76 1.35
N TYR A 822 3.56 15.00 2.65
CA TYR A 822 2.50 14.54 3.56
C TYR A 822 1.52 15.67 3.81
N ASN A 823 0.32 15.60 3.20
CA ASN A 823 -0.81 16.44 3.57
C ASN A 823 -1.82 15.62 4.38
N ARG A 824 -2.59 16.28 5.27
CA ARG A 824 -3.52 15.60 6.20
C ARG A 824 -4.55 14.66 5.54
N CYS A 825 -4.88 14.89 4.27
CA CYS A 825 -5.91 14.14 3.54
C CYS A 825 -5.36 13.25 2.43
N TRP A 826 -4.13 13.48 1.95
CA TRP A 826 -3.55 12.74 0.81
C TRP A 826 -2.02 12.83 0.83
N ARG A 827 -1.39 11.76 0.32
CA ARG A 827 0.05 11.62 0.17
C ARG A 827 0.40 11.78 -1.31
N ASP A 828 1.24 12.76 -1.64
CA ASP A 828 1.64 13.05 -3.02
C ASP A 828 3.12 12.71 -3.24
N LYS A 829 3.47 12.36 -4.49
CA LYS A 829 4.84 12.08 -4.92
C LYS A 829 5.20 12.97 -6.10
N LEU A 830 6.27 13.73 -5.96
CA LEU A 830 6.83 14.53 -7.04
C LEU A 830 7.55 13.63 -8.05
N ASP A 831 6.95 13.49 -9.23
CA ASP A 831 7.45 12.71 -10.38
C ASP A 831 8.39 13.51 -11.29
N THR A 832 8.91 14.65 -10.81
CA THR A 832 9.85 15.52 -11.55
C THR A 832 11.13 14.75 -11.89
N VAL A 833 11.54 14.78 -13.16
CA VAL A 833 12.86 14.26 -13.55
C VAL A 833 13.91 15.21 -13.00
N VAL A 834 14.75 14.69 -12.11
CA VAL A 834 15.92 15.41 -11.60
C VAL A 834 17.11 14.93 -12.42
N ASP A 835 17.74 15.85 -13.13
CA ASP A 835 18.95 15.58 -13.90
C ASP A 835 20.15 15.67 -12.97
N PHE A 836 20.80 14.53 -12.72
CA PHE A 836 21.94 14.42 -11.83
C PHE A 836 23.13 13.77 -12.58
N PRO A 837 24.35 14.30 -12.41
CA PRO A 837 25.52 13.77 -13.10
C PRO A 837 25.93 12.41 -12.53
N ILE A 838 26.24 11.47 -13.42
CA ILE A 838 26.75 10.13 -13.03
C ILE A 838 28.23 10.22 -12.63
N ARG A 839 28.98 11.15 -13.24
CA ARG A 839 30.40 11.39 -12.99
C ARG A 839 30.66 12.89 -12.91
N ASP A 840 31.74 13.26 -12.23
CA ASP A 840 32.23 14.64 -12.18
C ASP A 840 31.21 15.64 -11.59
N LEU A 841 30.46 15.22 -10.55
CA LEU A 841 29.65 16.16 -9.77
C LEU A 841 30.58 17.07 -8.96
N ASP A 842 30.73 18.31 -9.39
CA ASP A 842 31.47 19.31 -8.65
C ASP A 842 30.56 19.97 -7.60
N MET A 843 30.86 19.73 -6.32
CA MET A 843 30.16 20.34 -5.19
C MET A 843 30.91 21.56 -4.63
N SER A 844 32.09 21.87 -5.16
CA SER A 844 32.97 22.93 -4.61
C SER A 844 32.29 24.30 -4.63
N GLU A 845 31.43 24.57 -5.62
CA GLU A 845 30.69 25.84 -5.72
C GLU A 845 29.68 26.07 -4.59
N PHE A 846 29.19 24.99 -3.95
CA PHE A 846 28.22 25.06 -2.86
C PHE A 846 28.87 25.06 -1.49
N VAL A 847 30.20 24.84 -1.41
CA VAL A 847 30.95 24.80 -0.15
C VAL A 847 31.45 26.20 0.19
N CYS A 848 31.10 26.68 1.38
CA CYS A 848 31.42 28.04 1.82
C CYS A 848 32.79 28.19 2.51
N ASP A 849 33.51 27.09 2.78
CA ASP A 849 34.87 27.14 3.33
C ASP A 849 35.88 27.57 2.24
N PRO A 850 36.52 28.75 2.35
CA PRO A 850 37.46 29.24 1.35
C PRO A 850 38.76 28.42 1.27
N LYS A 851 39.05 27.55 2.24
CA LYS A 851 40.25 26.68 2.27
C LYS A 851 39.97 25.25 1.81
N ALA A 852 38.73 24.94 1.43
CA ALA A 852 38.34 23.61 1.01
C ALA A 852 39.05 23.17 -0.28
N GLU A 853 39.47 21.91 -0.32
CA GLU A 853 39.90 21.24 -1.55
C GLU A 853 38.70 21.00 -2.49
N PRO A 854 38.93 20.82 -3.81
CA PRO A 854 37.87 20.52 -4.76
C PRO A 854 37.09 19.25 -4.38
N TYR A 855 35.77 19.38 -4.34
CA TYR A 855 34.83 18.32 -3.98
C TYR A 855 34.17 17.73 -5.22
N VAL A 856 34.91 16.86 -5.93
CA VAL A 856 34.39 16.16 -7.11
C VAL A 856 33.92 14.76 -6.73
N TYR A 857 32.68 14.42 -7.12
CA TYR A 857 32.03 13.15 -6.79
C TYR A 857 31.61 12.35 -8.03
N ASP A 858 31.65 11.02 -7.90
CA ASP A 858 31.08 10.08 -8.87
C ASP A 858 29.95 9.26 -8.22
N LEU A 859 28.89 8.99 -8.98
CA LEU A 859 27.76 8.21 -8.52
C LEU A 859 28.15 6.73 -8.40
N ILE A 860 27.76 6.10 -7.29
CA ILE A 860 28.04 4.68 -7.00
C ILE A 860 26.77 3.84 -6.83
N ALA A 861 25.66 4.44 -6.38
CA ALA A 861 24.40 3.74 -6.24
C ALA A 861 23.21 4.72 -6.30
N VAL A 862 22.04 4.18 -6.68
CA VAL A 862 20.77 4.92 -6.71
C VAL A 862 19.68 4.02 -6.16
N SER A 863 18.99 4.46 -5.11
CA SER A 863 17.71 3.88 -4.71
C SER A 863 16.61 4.48 -5.58
N ASN A 864 15.83 3.63 -6.24
CA ASN A 864 14.70 4.02 -7.08
C ASN A 864 13.39 3.69 -6.39
N HIS A 865 12.36 4.52 -6.63
CA HIS A 865 10.99 4.24 -6.22
C HIS A 865 10.02 4.40 -7.39
N TYR A 866 9.21 3.36 -7.63
CA TYR A 866 8.13 3.34 -8.60
C TYR A 866 6.78 3.30 -7.89
N GLY A 867 5.74 3.89 -8.49
CA GLY A 867 4.42 3.99 -7.86
C GLY A 867 4.33 5.07 -6.78
N GLY A 868 3.23 5.01 -6.01
CA GLY A 868 2.86 5.99 -4.99
C GLY A 868 2.92 5.41 -3.58
N MET A 869 2.63 6.23 -2.56
CA MET A 869 2.85 5.85 -1.15
C MET A 869 1.83 4.83 -0.60
N GLY A 870 0.73 4.57 -1.31
CA GLY A 870 -0.25 3.51 -1.00
C GLY A 870 -0.02 2.20 -1.76
N GLY A 871 1.04 2.14 -2.56
CA GLY A 871 1.38 1.04 -3.46
C GLY A 871 2.50 1.46 -4.41
N GLY A 872 3.72 1.04 -4.09
CA GLY A 872 4.96 1.34 -4.79
C GLY A 872 5.98 0.21 -4.65
N HIS A 873 7.10 0.34 -5.35
CA HIS A 873 8.16 -0.66 -5.38
C HIS A 873 9.52 0.01 -5.43
N TYR A 874 10.45 -0.45 -4.59
CA TYR A 874 11.80 0.05 -4.54
C TYR A 874 12.76 -0.91 -5.23
N THR A 875 13.70 -0.35 -5.99
CA THR A 875 14.80 -1.09 -6.59
C THR A 875 16.10 -0.29 -6.42
N ALA A 876 17.24 -0.84 -6.82
CA ALA A 876 18.51 -0.10 -6.75
C ALA A 876 19.34 -0.27 -8.03
N TYR A 877 20.03 0.79 -8.43
CA TYR A 877 21.23 0.68 -9.25
C TYR A 877 22.45 0.69 -8.34
N GLY A 878 23.42 -0.17 -8.60
CA GLY A 878 24.70 -0.20 -7.89
C GLY A 878 25.85 -0.43 -8.86
N LYS A 879 26.95 0.31 -8.67
CA LYS A 879 28.18 0.12 -9.41
C LYS A 879 29.05 -0.87 -8.65
N ASN A 880 29.30 -2.03 -9.24
CA ASN A 880 30.11 -3.05 -8.60
C ASN A 880 31.59 -2.61 -8.58
N LYS A 881 32.23 -2.71 -7.41
CA LYS A 881 33.61 -2.24 -7.21
C LYS A 881 34.68 -3.12 -7.86
N VAL A 882 34.35 -4.37 -8.20
CA VAL A 882 35.31 -5.37 -8.72
C VAL A 882 35.50 -5.20 -10.22
N ASP A 883 34.41 -5.11 -10.98
CA ASP A 883 34.44 -4.96 -12.44
C ASP A 883 34.19 -3.52 -12.93
N GLY A 884 33.72 -2.63 -12.04
CA GLY A 884 33.35 -1.25 -12.37
C GLY A 884 32.04 -1.11 -13.16
N GLY A 885 31.30 -2.21 -13.36
CA GLY A 885 30.05 -2.28 -14.11
C GLY A 885 28.84 -1.82 -13.28
N TRP A 886 27.80 -1.35 -13.98
CA TRP A 886 26.51 -1.00 -13.37
C TRP A 886 25.55 -2.17 -13.40
N TYR A 887 24.83 -2.37 -12.30
CA TYR A 887 23.86 -3.43 -12.13
C TYR A 887 22.56 -2.88 -11.55
N TYR A 888 21.44 -3.49 -11.96
CA TYR A 888 20.10 -3.23 -11.47
C TYR A 888 19.66 -4.38 -10.56
N PHE A 889 19.34 -4.03 -9.33
CA PHE A 889 18.92 -4.92 -8.25
C PHE A 889 17.43 -4.73 -8.01
N ASP A 890 16.65 -5.75 -8.34
CA ASP A 890 15.21 -5.81 -8.12
C ASP A 890 14.90 -7.02 -7.24
N ASP A 891 14.89 -6.78 -5.93
CA ASP A 891 14.84 -7.81 -4.91
C ASP A 891 15.85 -8.94 -5.19
N SER A 892 15.39 -10.16 -5.45
CA SER A 892 16.25 -11.32 -5.71
C SER A 892 16.89 -11.32 -7.11
N SER A 893 16.44 -10.45 -8.00
CA SER A 893 16.94 -10.39 -9.38
C SER A 893 18.07 -9.37 -9.51
N VAL A 894 19.14 -9.76 -10.20
CA VAL A 894 20.27 -8.89 -10.54
C VAL A 894 20.48 -8.94 -12.04
N SER A 895 20.56 -7.77 -12.67
CA SER A 895 20.76 -7.65 -14.13
C SER A 895 21.77 -6.54 -14.44
N SER A 896 22.49 -6.66 -15.56
CA SER A 896 23.41 -5.61 -16.00
C SER A 896 22.64 -4.38 -16.46
N ALA A 897 23.13 -3.20 -16.10
CA ALA A 897 22.55 -1.92 -16.44
C ALA A 897 23.57 -1.03 -17.16
N LYS A 898 23.06 -0.07 -17.93
CA LYS A 898 23.88 0.95 -18.59
C LYS A 898 23.64 2.32 -17.96
N GLU A 899 24.63 3.20 -18.08
CA GLU A 899 24.58 4.55 -17.47
C GLU A 899 23.40 5.40 -17.97
N ASP A 900 22.98 5.23 -19.23
CA ASP A 900 21.82 5.92 -19.82
C ASP A 900 20.47 5.55 -19.18
N GLN A 901 20.40 4.46 -18.42
CA GLN A 901 19.19 3.98 -17.77
C GLN A 901 19.05 4.50 -16.32
N ILE A 902 20.08 5.13 -15.77
CA ILE A 902 20.15 5.49 -14.34
C ILE A 902 19.37 6.77 -14.05
N VAL A 903 19.52 7.80 -14.90
CA VAL A 903 18.90 9.11 -14.71
C VAL A 903 17.44 9.06 -15.14
N THR A 904 16.56 8.80 -14.17
CA THR A 904 15.11 8.70 -14.40
C THR A 904 14.32 9.39 -13.31
N LYS A 905 13.00 9.59 -13.53
CA LYS A 905 12.10 10.10 -12.49
C LYS A 905 11.97 9.18 -11.26
N ALA A 906 12.41 7.92 -11.37
CA ALA A 906 12.32 6.95 -10.28
C ALA A 906 13.41 7.17 -9.22
N ALA A 907 14.53 7.82 -9.57
CA ALA A 907 15.64 8.07 -8.66
C ALA A 907 15.17 8.82 -7.41
N TYR A 908 15.45 8.27 -6.23
CA TYR A 908 14.95 8.73 -4.94
C TYR A 908 16.07 9.07 -3.96
N VAL A 909 17.07 8.19 -3.80
CA VAL A 909 18.29 8.46 -3.02
C VAL A 909 19.51 8.17 -3.89
N LEU A 910 20.45 9.11 -3.94
CA LEU A 910 21.69 9.05 -4.72
C LEU A 910 22.87 8.87 -3.76
N PHE A 911 23.79 7.97 -4.10
CA PHE A 911 25.03 7.75 -3.34
C PHE A 911 26.20 8.18 -4.22
N TYR A 912 26.96 9.15 -3.73
CA TYR A 912 28.10 9.75 -4.40
C TYR A 912 29.38 9.45 -3.62
N GLN A 913 30.45 9.10 -4.32
CA GLN A 913 31.78 8.90 -3.76
C GLN A 913 32.73 10.00 -4.22
N ARG A 914 33.42 10.64 -3.26
CA ARG A 914 34.40 11.68 -3.54
C ARG A 914 35.62 11.07 -4.21
N ARG A 915 36.12 11.71 -5.27
CA ARG A 915 37.43 11.38 -5.85
C ARG A 915 38.52 11.81 -4.88
N GLU A 916 39.42 10.90 -4.56
CA GLU A 916 40.63 11.25 -3.82
C GLU A 916 41.66 11.80 -4.82
N GLY A 917 42.21 12.99 -4.54
CA GLY A 917 43.41 13.47 -5.23
C GLY A 917 44.61 12.55 -4.97
N PRO A 918 45.72 12.67 -5.72
CA PRO A 918 46.92 11.90 -5.45
C PRO A 918 47.39 12.18 -4.02
N ALA A 919 47.35 11.15 -3.17
CA ALA A 919 47.77 11.26 -1.77
C ALA A 919 49.20 11.83 -1.70
N PRO A 920 49.50 12.78 -0.77
CA PRO A 920 50.88 13.17 -0.53
C PRO A 920 51.66 11.93 -0.12
N ALA A 921 52.72 11.61 -0.88
CA ALA A 921 53.57 10.47 -0.63
C ALA A 921 54.03 10.48 0.83
N LYS A 922 53.76 9.38 1.56
CA LYS A 922 54.31 9.18 2.90
C LYS A 922 55.83 9.39 2.81
N PRO A 923 56.45 10.19 3.69
CA PRO A 923 57.90 10.33 3.68
C PRO A 923 58.50 8.94 3.91
N SER A 924 59.25 8.45 2.92
CA SER A 924 59.99 7.21 3.00
C SER A 924 60.95 7.31 4.18
N ALA A 925 60.74 6.47 5.20
CA ALA A 925 61.70 6.28 6.27
C ALA A 925 63.02 5.82 5.66
N THR A 926 63.97 6.75 5.58
CA THR A 926 65.34 6.45 5.18
C THR A 926 66.01 5.82 6.38
N SER A 927 66.41 4.55 6.23
CA SER A 927 67.21 3.79 7.17
C SER A 927 68.59 4.43 7.35
N GLY A 928 68.70 5.32 8.32
CA GLY A 928 69.98 5.79 8.86
C GLY A 928 70.37 4.93 10.06
N ALA A 929 71.25 3.96 9.84
CA ALA A 929 71.96 3.29 10.92
C ALA A 929 72.91 4.31 11.59
N ALA A 930 72.72 4.55 12.88
CA ALA A 930 73.69 5.24 13.72
C ALA A 930 73.86 4.42 15.01
N SER A 931 75.09 3.96 15.19
CA SER A 931 75.60 3.19 16.32
C SER A 931 75.58 3.96 17.62
N ASP A 932 75.23 3.26 18.70
CA ASP A 932 75.36 3.68 20.10
C ASP A 932 76.75 4.26 20.40
N GLY A 933 76.76 5.46 20.97
CA GLY A 933 77.90 6.11 21.59
C GLY A 933 77.41 6.90 22.79
N VAL A 934 77.55 6.28 23.96
CA VAL A 934 77.37 6.87 25.28
C VAL A 934 78.36 8.03 25.45
N ASP A 935 77.88 9.21 25.84
CA ASP A 935 78.68 10.12 26.67
C ASP A 935 77.79 11.07 27.48
N ASP A 936 78.10 11.10 28.77
CA ASP A 936 77.52 11.92 29.82
C ASP A 936 77.83 13.41 29.59
N HIS A 937 76.83 14.28 29.77
CA HIS A 937 77.03 15.50 30.56
C HIS A 937 75.71 16.15 30.98
N MET A 938 75.50 16.18 32.30
CA MET A 938 74.68 17.20 32.97
C MET A 938 75.22 18.59 32.63
N ASP A 939 74.32 19.54 32.38
CA ASP A 939 74.41 20.85 33.01
C ASP A 939 73.04 21.54 33.14
N THR A 940 72.85 22.09 34.33
CA THR A 940 71.68 22.73 34.91
C THR A 940 71.52 24.18 34.47
N ASN A 941 70.27 24.60 34.20
CA ASN A 941 69.63 25.74 34.86
C ASN A 941 68.11 25.71 34.67
#